data_AF-A0A023B3T1-F1
#
_entry.id   AF-A0A023B3T1-F1
#
_cell.length_a   1.000
_cell.length_b   1.000
_cell.length_c   1.000
_cell.angle_alpha   90.00
_cell.angle_beta   90.00
_cell.angle_gamma   90.00
#
_symmetry.space_group_name_H-M   'P 1'
#
loop_
_entity.id
_entity.type
_entity.pdbx_description
1 polymer ?
#
loop_
_entity_poly.entity_id
_entity_poly.type
_entity_poly.pdbx_seq_one_letter_code
_entity_poly.pdbx_strand_id
1 'polypeptide(L)'
;MASSKHAVKRRVHLERATPAAKAKHGPLENRDQFLKRAKTLKKQQQTLNTLHKKAALRNPQEFNFKMISTRKEKGKLHIRSQLSALLWGSGQKEDSGRACRCSLCEKKRAMLEAESERPLWLRFLGTSSDRWQLLCIASLSVLFWFICTHFLSAMPSVASFNPWEILNITETASARDVKKAFRTMSLKFHPDKNPNDASAAAKFVLISKAYHTLTDEVAKKNFERFGNPDGRQGLMRVGIGLPTFMLEENYQLFILATFFIGLLVVVPGCFLLYYYHISRYVSHYGLHKETINMVSGTMQPKLTAHRVIAMLAASHEIRNAPAFDDYGRPRNGVREISVEEMDMLKTKCNGKEMDRMGTLNSKVMKACLLIYIYLARETPTLAPKFQHETRYILRKAVQVSRAMLDIAFINNWIPTIQAILAVRKCLFQAVEIGSLPVIQVPHIFNPSGRNKDEKLARARVLLNSVQQFKPSDFHALTQVALEHKETALQSLSPDEVQDVSCMFQVLPNIKFEGAVYVEDEKEICVGDIATCRLTITRQNLNDGDAQGDIHAPYFPDKRQEEWFVFIADKQTNELYGYKAVQDNQKVVEVLIQFPVLKPLQWTLTAVCLADCCFGSDRTVDIPFTAQLPEETDRQVFIHPDDVALDGQASLMQQILGTAANDEDEDENSPDAADEEPDESHLPEGEAPGHQHSDAEGRTEGGTEDGTEGETSGTSGVQQDDTTLKCTLKGDKLDGPERQVSATVT
;
A
#
# COMPACT_ATOMS: atom_id res chain seq x y z
N MET A 1 13.92 34.95 77.56
CA MET A 1 12.50 34.60 77.82
C MET A 1 11.72 34.70 76.50
N ALA A 2 10.78 33.78 76.25
CA ALA A 2 9.81 33.72 75.14
C ALA A 2 10.22 34.31 73.76
N SER A 3 10.69 33.47 72.83
CA SER A 3 11.00 33.87 71.45
C SER A 3 9.76 33.78 70.54
N SER A 4 9.38 34.91 69.95
CA SER A 4 8.27 35.04 69.00
C SER A 4 8.56 34.37 67.65
N LYS A 5 7.94 33.23 67.33
CA LYS A 5 8.08 32.58 66.02
C LYS A 5 6.81 32.25 65.22
N HIS A 6 5.61 32.22 65.80
CA HIS A 6 4.39 31.80 65.08
C HIS A 6 3.21 32.79 65.16
N ALA A 7 3.43 34.01 64.67
CA ALA A 7 2.35 34.95 64.32
C ALA A 7 2.32 35.16 62.79
N VAL A 8 1.69 34.24 62.06
CA VAL A 8 1.57 34.33 60.60
C VAL A 8 0.64 35.50 60.23
N LYS A 9 1.20 36.57 59.66
CA LYS A 9 0.41 37.65 59.04
C LYS A 9 -0.46 37.07 57.92
N ARG A 10 -1.78 37.02 58.10
CA ARG A 10 -2.72 36.76 56.99
C ARG A 10 -2.47 37.80 55.90
N ARG A 11 -2.19 37.36 54.67
CA ARG A 11 -2.13 38.26 53.51
C ARG A 11 -3.53 38.79 53.26
N VAL A 12 -3.74 40.09 53.49
CA VAL A 12 -4.92 40.78 52.96
C VAL A 12 -4.83 40.71 51.44
N HIS A 13 -5.88 40.22 50.79
CA HIS A 13 -5.92 40.16 49.33
C HIS A 13 -6.03 41.58 48.78
N LEU A 14 -4.92 42.10 48.26
CA LEU A 14 -4.93 43.33 47.46
C LEU A 14 -5.72 43.07 46.18
N GLU A 15 -6.84 43.78 46.02
CA GLU A 15 -7.57 43.80 44.76
C GLU A 15 -6.67 44.35 43.64
N ARG A 16 -6.79 43.78 42.43
CA ARG A 16 -6.05 44.29 41.26
C ARG A 16 -6.64 45.65 40.86
N ALA A 17 -5.99 46.72 41.32
CA ALA A 17 -6.51 48.09 41.25
C ALA A 17 -6.71 48.66 39.82
N THR A 18 -6.03 48.13 38.80
CA THR A 18 -6.05 48.70 37.45
C THR A 18 -6.93 47.93 36.45
N PRO A 19 -7.83 48.61 35.69
CA PRO A 19 -8.64 47.97 34.64
C PRO A 19 -7.81 47.24 33.58
N ALA A 20 -6.64 47.77 33.21
CA ALA A 20 -5.72 47.14 32.26
C ALA A 20 -5.24 45.74 32.70
N ALA A 21 -5.05 45.52 34.01
CA ALA A 21 -4.67 44.20 34.53
C ALA A 21 -5.83 43.19 34.48
N LYS A 22 -7.09 43.65 34.57
CA LYS A 22 -8.29 42.81 34.38
C LYS A 22 -8.48 42.43 32.90
N ALA A 23 -8.15 43.33 31.96
CA ALA A 23 -8.24 43.05 30.52
C ALA A 23 -7.24 41.98 30.04
N LYS A 24 -5.99 42.00 30.54
CA LYS A 24 -4.93 41.06 30.10
C LYS A 24 -5.08 39.63 30.67
N HIS A 25 -5.64 39.50 31.87
CA HIS A 25 -5.66 38.23 32.62
C HIS A 25 -7.06 37.71 32.96
N GLY A 26 -8.12 38.39 32.52
CA GLY A 26 -9.50 38.06 32.87
C GLY A 26 -9.86 38.35 34.34
N PRO A 27 -11.11 38.07 34.74
CA PRO A 27 -11.50 38.09 36.14
C PRO A 27 -10.71 37.03 36.93
N LEU A 28 -10.51 37.28 38.23
CA LEU A 28 -9.95 36.28 39.13
C LEU A 28 -10.95 35.13 39.29
N GLU A 29 -10.61 33.95 38.75
CA GLU A 29 -11.40 32.73 38.94
C GLU A 29 -11.47 32.40 40.44
N ASN A 30 -12.68 32.19 40.97
CA ASN A 30 -12.85 31.73 42.35
C ASN A 30 -12.20 30.34 42.51
N ARG A 31 -11.70 30.00 43.71
CA ARG A 31 -10.99 28.73 43.96
C ARG A 31 -11.77 27.52 43.47
N ASP A 32 -13.09 27.53 43.66
CA ASP A 32 -13.97 26.42 43.26
C ASP A 32 -14.22 26.37 41.74
N GLN A 33 -14.14 27.52 41.04
CA GLN A 33 -14.16 27.57 39.58
C GLN A 33 -12.85 27.01 39.02
N PHE A 34 -11.71 27.43 39.57
CA PHE A 34 -10.40 26.87 39.22
C PHE A 34 -10.33 25.35 39.47
N LEU A 35 -10.83 24.86 40.61
CA LEU A 35 -10.88 23.42 40.91
C LEU A 35 -11.81 22.66 39.96
N LYS A 36 -12.98 23.22 39.60
CA LYS A 36 -13.86 22.64 38.57
C LYS A 36 -13.15 22.59 37.22
N ARG A 37 -12.50 23.67 36.80
CA ARG A 37 -11.75 23.77 35.55
C ARG A 37 -10.56 22.80 35.50
N ALA A 38 -9.81 22.65 36.58
CA ALA A 38 -8.71 21.70 36.70
C ALA A 38 -9.20 20.24 36.64
N LYS A 39 -10.32 19.91 37.29
CA LYS A 39 -10.97 18.59 37.16
C LYS A 39 -11.43 18.33 35.72
N THR A 40 -12.04 19.31 35.05
CA THR A 40 -12.43 19.19 33.63
C THR A 40 -11.22 19.00 32.71
N LEU A 41 -10.14 19.75 32.90
CA LEU A 41 -8.89 19.59 32.15
C LEU A 41 -8.28 18.20 32.35
N LYS A 42 -8.18 17.72 33.59
CA LYS A 42 -7.65 16.38 33.89
C LYS A 42 -8.51 15.28 33.25
N LYS A 43 -9.84 15.43 33.27
CA LYS A 43 -10.78 14.51 32.58
C LYS A 43 -10.61 14.54 31.05
N GLN A 44 -10.48 15.72 30.45
CA GLN A 44 -10.23 15.87 29.01
C GLN A 44 -8.88 15.24 28.60
N GLN A 45 -7.83 15.44 29.39
CA GLN A 45 -6.51 14.89 29.13
C GLN A 45 -6.48 13.35 29.28
N GLN A 46 -7.20 12.80 30.27
CA GLN A 46 -7.43 11.37 30.38
C GLN A 46 -8.19 10.82 29.16
N THR A 47 -9.29 11.48 28.74
CA THR A 47 -10.05 11.08 27.53
C THR A 47 -9.17 11.08 26.27
N LEU A 48 -8.32 12.10 26.09
CA LEU A 48 -7.35 12.14 24.99
C LEU A 48 -6.37 10.97 25.03
N ASN A 49 -5.79 10.67 26.20
CA ASN A 49 -4.89 9.51 26.35
C ASN A 49 -5.60 8.18 26.07
N THR A 50 -6.86 8.02 26.49
CA THR A 50 -7.67 6.83 26.15
C THR A 50 -7.95 6.74 24.65
N LEU A 51 -8.22 7.87 23.98
CA LEU A 51 -8.41 7.92 22.53
C LEU A 51 -7.10 7.62 21.78
N HIS A 52 -5.95 8.12 22.24
CA HIS A 52 -4.64 7.77 21.68
C HIS A 52 -4.33 6.27 21.84
N LYS A 53 -4.56 5.68 23.02
CA LYS A 53 -4.40 4.23 23.21
C LYS A 53 -5.36 3.42 22.32
N LYS A 54 -6.63 3.83 22.21
CA LYS A 54 -7.61 3.19 21.31
C LYS A 54 -7.24 3.36 19.83
N ALA A 55 -6.63 4.46 19.42
CA ALA A 55 -6.15 4.68 18.06
C ALA A 55 -4.91 3.83 17.76
N ALA A 56 -3.97 3.69 18.70
CA ALA A 56 -2.80 2.83 18.55
C ALA A 56 -3.17 1.34 18.45
N LEU A 57 -4.18 0.89 19.20
CA LEU A 57 -4.67 -0.49 19.17
C LEU A 57 -5.60 -0.80 17.98
N ARG A 58 -6.15 0.21 17.30
CA ARG A 58 -7.11 0.02 16.22
C ARG A 58 -6.43 0.15 14.86
N ASN A 59 -5.87 -0.97 14.41
CA ASN A 59 -5.34 -1.23 13.06
C ASN A 59 -4.28 -0.21 12.56
N PRO A 60 -2.97 -0.55 12.60
CA PRO A 60 -1.89 0.36 12.17
C PRO A 60 -1.97 0.79 10.69
N GLN A 61 -2.82 0.15 9.88
CA GLN A 61 -3.04 0.55 8.48
C GLN A 61 -3.90 1.82 8.33
N GLU A 62 -4.79 2.17 9.28
CA GLU A 62 -5.59 3.40 9.16
C GLU A 62 -4.74 4.67 9.31
N PHE A 63 -3.65 4.62 10.09
CA PHE A 63 -2.72 5.76 10.24
C PHE A 63 -1.90 6.08 8.99
N ASN A 64 -1.87 5.18 8.00
CA ASN A 64 -1.22 5.38 6.71
C ASN A 64 -2.12 6.07 5.66
N PHE A 65 -3.41 6.31 5.96
CA PHE A 65 -4.16 7.30 5.19
C PHE A 65 -3.69 8.70 5.59
N LYS A 66 -2.86 9.31 4.71
CA LYS A 66 -2.34 10.69 4.86
C LYS A 66 -3.34 11.61 5.56
N MET A 67 -2.98 12.06 6.77
CA MET A 67 -3.77 13.04 7.52
C MET A 67 -4.19 14.19 6.60
N ILE A 68 -5.47 14.55 6.63
CA ILE A 68 -6.00 15.62 5.80
C ILE A 68 -5.31 16.93 6.22
N SER A 69 -4.45 17.47 5.36
CA SER A 69 -3.74 18.71 5.64
C SER A 69 -4.71 19.88 5.65
N THR A 70 -5.03 20.37 6.83
CA THR A 70 -5.90 21.54 7.02
C THR A 70 -5.05 22.79 7.14
N ARG A 71 -5.16 23.69 6.13
CA ARG A 71 -4.48 24.99 6.17
C ARG A 71 -5.43 26.02 6.79
N LYS A 72 -4.90 26.81 7.73
CA LYS A 72 -5.64 27.89 8.38
C LYS A 72 -5.34 29.19 7.63
N GLU A 73 -6.29 29.68 6.85
CA GLU A 73 -6.14 30.91 6.08
C GLU A 73 -7.28 31.87 6.43
N LYS A 74 -6.93 33.12 6.78
CA LYS A 74 -7.87 34.17 7.24
C LYS A 74 -8.90 33.69 8.29
N GLY A 75 -8.46 32.85 9.23
CA GLY A 75 -9.27 32.40 10.38
C GLY A 75 -10.26 31.26 10.11
N LYS A 76 -10.40 30.76 8.87
CA LYS A 76 -11.21 29.58 8.55
C LYS A 76 -10.33 28.38 8.20
N LEU A 77 -10.62 27.23 8.82
CA LEU A 77 -10.01 25.95 8.48
C LEU A 77 -10.59 25.47 7.14
N HIS A 78 -9.74 25.32 6.12
CA HIS A 78 -10.12 24.64 4.89
C HIS A 78 -9.66 23.17 4.93
N ILE A 79 -10.61 22.27 4.67
CA ILE A 79 -10.39 20.83 4.56
C ILE A 79 -10.18 20.51 3.07
N ARG A 80 -9.00 20.04 2.69
CA ARG A 80 -8.71 19.62 1.30
C ARG A 80 -9.40 18.27 1.07
N SER A 81 -10.49 18.25 0.30
CA SER A 81 -11.25 17.02 0.04
C SER A 81 -10.46 16.08 -0.88
N GLN A 82 -10.35 14.79 -0.52
CA GLN A 82 -9.56 13.83 -1.30
C GLN A 82 -10.08 13.61 -2.73
N LEU A 83 -11.36 13.93 -2.99
CA LEU A 83 -11.96 13.94 -4.33
C LEU A 83 -11.19 14.81 -5.34
N SER A 84 -10.54 15.91 -4.91
CA SER A 84 -9.73 16.70 -5.84
C SER A 84 -8.47 15.97 -6.29
N ALA A 85 -7.89 15.10 -5.46
CA ALA A 85 -6.65 14.36 -5.77
C ALA A 85 -6.90 13.13 -6.67
N LEU A 86 -8.15 12.66 -6.74
CA LEU A 86 -8.56 11.48 -7.53
C LEU A 86 -8.99 11.88 -8.95
N LEU A 87 -9.54 13.09 -9.12
CA LEU A 87 -9.95 13.66 -10.42
C LEU A 87 -8.88 14.54 -11.07
N TRP A 88 -8.07 15.22 -10.26
CA TRP A 88 -6.93 16.01 -10.72
C TRP A 88 -5.67 15.35 -10.17
N GLY A 89 -4.93 14.69 -11.06
CA GLY A 89 -3.70 13.96 -10.69
C GLY A 89 -2.77 14.84 -9.87
N SER A 90 -2.06 14.22 -8.93
CA SER A 90 -1.22 14.89 -7.92
C SER A 90 -0.01 15.64 -8.51
N GLY A 91 -0.27 16.74 -9.19
CA GLY A 91 0.69 17.67 -9.77
C GLY A 91 1.02 18.80 -8.80
N GLN A 92 1.66 18.48 -7.67
CA GLN A 92 2.48 19.47 -6.97
C GLN A 92 3.86 18.87 -6.73
N LYS A 93 4.84 19.42 -7.45
CA LYS A 93 6.27 19.14 -7.31
C LYS A 93 6.72 19.55 -5.90
N GLU A 94 7.18 18.59 -5.12
CA GLU A 94 8.20 18.82 -4.09
C GLU A 94 9.49 18.12 -4.54
N ASP A 95 10.05 18.62 -5.65
CA ASP A 95 11.37 18.25 -6.18
C ASP A 95 12.46 18.81 -5.24
N SER A 96 12.50 18.35 -3.98
CA SER A 96 13.47 18.76 -2.95
C SER A 96 14.79 17.98 -2.99
N GLY A 97 14.88 16.96 -3.84
CA GLY A 97 16.08 16.14 -4.00
C GLY A 97 17.06 16.66 -5.06
N ARG A 98 18.37 16.44 -4.85
CA ARG A 98 19.45 16.84 -5.76
C ARG A 98 19.48 16.01 -7.05
N ALA A 99 18.56 16.27 -7.99
CA ALA A 99 18.47 15.58 -9.27
C ALA A 99 19.54 16.03 -10.29
N CYS A 100 19.95 15.13 -11.20
CA CYS A 100 21.00 15.40 -12.19
C CYS A 100 20.57 16.43 -13.25
N ARG A 101 21.36 17.50 -13.43
CA ARG A 101 21.13 18.64 -14.35
C ARG A 101 21.94 18.61 -15.65
N CYS A 102 22.36 17.44 -16.11
CA CYS A 102 22.99 17.33 -17.43
C CYS A 102 21.95 17.46 -18.56
N SER A 103 22.38 17.92 -19.74
CA SER A 103 21.54 18.20 -20.90
C SER A 103 20.67 17.00 -21.33
N LEU A 104 21.18 15.77 -21.16
CA LEU A 104 20.46 14.53 -21.45
C LEU A 104 19.29 14.31 -20.48
N CYS A 105 19.51 14.52 -19.18
CA CYS A 105 18.47 14.40 -18.15
C CYS A 105 17.43 15.53 -18.28
N GLU A 106 17.83 16.73 -18.70
CA GLU A 106 16.91 17.85 -18.93
C GLU A 106 16.02 17.64 -20.15
N LYS A 107 16.59 17.17 -21.27
CA LYS A 107 15.82 16.73 -22.46
C LYS A 107 14.79 15.66 -22.09
N LYS A 108 15.17 14.65 -21.29
CA LYS A 108 14.23 13.64 -20.77
C LYS A 108 13.14 14.24 -19.88
N ARG A 109 13.49 15.14 -18.95
CA ARG A 109 12.51 15.80 -18.07
C ARG A 109 11.47 16.59 -18.88
N ALA A 110 11.91 17.37 -19.86
CA ALA A 110 11.02 18.12 -20.76
C ALA A 110 10.11 17.19 -21.59
N MET A 111 10.62 16.06 -22.10
CA MET A 111 9.79 15.08 -22.82
C MET A 111 8.70 14.47 -21.93
N LEU A 112 9.01 14.15 -20.67
CA LEU A 112 8.04 13.58 -19.73
C LEU A 112 7.01 14.60 -19.25
N GLU A 113 7.41 15.87 -19.07
CA GLU A 113 6.48 16.96 -18.78
C GLU A 113 5.50 17.15 -19.93
N ALA A 114 5.98 17.20 -21.18
CA ALA A 114 5.14 17.26 -22.39
C ALA A 114 4.26 16.01 -22.62
N GLU A 115 4.63 14.82 -22.12
CA GLU A 115 3.74 13.64 -22.10
C GLU A 115 2.65 13.78 -21.02
N SER A 116 3.00 14.35 -19.87
CA SER A 116 2.08 14.54 -18.72
C SER A 116 1.03 15.64 -18.94
N GLU A 117 1.38 16.71 -19.64
CA GLU A 117 0.49 17.85 -19.93
C GLU A 117 -0.55 17.56 -21.03
N ARG A 118 -0.48 16.38 -21.68
CA ARG A 118 -1.50 15.94 -22.64
C ARG A 118 -2.86 15.88 -21.94
N PRO A 119 -3.85 16.68 -22.36
CA PRO A 119 -5.07 16.87 -21.57
C PRO A 119 -5.86 15.57 -21.47
N LEU A 120 -6.45 15.33 -20.29
CA LEU A 120 -7.08 14.05 -19.92
C LEU A 120 -8.10 13.56 -20.96
N TRP A 121 -8.85 14.45 -21.60
CA TRP A 121 -9.85 14.09 -22.62
C TRP A 121 -9.23 13.43 -23.87
N LEU A 122 -7.99 13.80 -24.25
CA LEU A 122 -7.25 13.16 -25.35
C LEU A 122 -6.72 11.76 -24.97
N ARG A 123 -6.55 11.49 -23.67
CA ARG A 123 -6.23 10.15 -23.15
C ARG A 123 -7.48 9.27 -23.09
N PHE A 124 -8.61 9.84 -22.67
CA PHE A 124 -9.93 9.18 -22.62
C PHE A 124 -10.57 8.91 -23.99
N LEU A 125 -10.20 9.64 -25.05
CA LEU A 125 -10.62 9.32 -26.43
C LEU A 125 -9.73 8.28 -27.12
N GLY A 126 -8.73 7.73 -26.41
CA GLY A 126 -7.65 6.92 -26.97
C GLY A 126 -8.07 5.52 -27.44
N THR A 127 -8.95 4.83 -26.73
CA THR A 127 -9.44 3.50 -27.12
C THR A 127 -10.90 3.52 -27.56
N SER A 128 -11.29 2.55 -28.40
CA SER A 128 -12.70 2.38 -28.81
C SER A 128 -13.62 2.11 -27.60
N SER A 129 -13.12 1.39 -26.59
CA SER A 129 -13.86 1.06 -25.36
C SER A 129 -14.24 2.31 -24.57
N ASP A 130 -13.30 3.23 -24.36
CA ASP A 130 -13.50 4.41 -23.52
C ASP A 130 -14.53 5.37 -24.16
N ARG A 131 -14.56 5.43 -25.50
CA ARG A 131 -15.56 6.20 -26.27
C ARG A 131 -16.98 5.67 -26.06
N TRP A 132 -17.17 4.36 -25.99
CA TRP A 132 -18.46 3.76 -25.65
C TRP A 132 -18.88 4.07 -24.21
N GLN A 133 -17.96 3.99 -23.24
CA GLN A 133 -18.25 4.31 -21.84
C GLN A 133 -18.69 5.77 -21.67
N LEU A 134 -18.02 6.73 -22.32
CA LEU A 134 -18.41 8.13 -22.31
C LEU A 134 -19.78 8.37 -22.97
N LEU A 135 -20.10 7.69 -24.07
CA LEU A 135 -21.42 7.75 -24.70
C LEU A 135 -22.53 7.20 -23.79
N CYS A 136 -22.26 6.11 -23.06
CA CYS A 136 -23.20 5.57 -22.07
C CYS A 136 -23.41 6.50 -20.86
N ILE A 137 -22.35 7.15 -20.36
CA ILE A 137 -22.48 8.12 -19.27
C ILE A 137 -23.25 9.37 -19.75
N ALA A 138 -22.98 9.84 -20.96
CA ALA A 138 -23.71 10.94 -21.58
C ALA A 138 -25.20 10.59 -21.77
N SER A 139 -25.52 9.41 -22.31
CA SER A 139 -26.92 9.00 -22.52
C SER A 139 -27.67 8.80 -21.20
N LEU A 140 -27.05 8.19 -20.19
CA LEU A 140 -27.63 8.04 -18.85
C LEU A 140 -27.87 9.37 -18.14
N SER A 141 -26.95 10.34 -18.28
CA SER A 141 -27.13 11.67 -17.70
C SER A 141 -28.22 12.50 -18.39
N VAL A 142 -28.36 12.38 -19.72
CA VAL A 142 -29.48 12.98 -20.48
C VAL A 142 -30.81 12.30 -20.11
N LEU A 143 -30.84 10.97 -19.98
CA LEU A 143 -32.01 10.22 -19.53
C LEU A 143 -32.43 10.65 -18.11
N PHE A 144 -31.47 10.77 -17.19
CA PHE A 144 -31.72 11.23 -15.83
C PHE A 144 -32.27 12.66 -15.80
N TRP A 145 -31.71 13.58 -16.61
CA TRP A 145 -32.22 14.95 -16.74
C TRP A 145 -33.64 14.99 -17.31
N PHE A 146 -33.94 14.17 -18.33
CA PHE A 146 -35.28 14.03 -18.90
C PHE A 146 -36.30 13.48 -17.88
N ILE A 147 -35.92 12.43 -17.13
CA ILE A 147 -36.75 11.86 -16.06
C ILE A 147 -36.99 12.91 -14.96
N CYS A 148 -35.95 13.62 -14.52
CA CYS A 148 -36.08 14.65 -13.48
C CYS A 148 -36.97 15.81 -13.93
N THR A 149 -36.82 16.30 -15.16
CA THR A 149 -37.66 17.39 -15.68
C THR A 149 -39.12 16.97 -15.83
N HIS A 150 -39.37 15.77 -16.34
CA HIS A 150 -40.73 15.21 -16.44
C HIS A 150 -41.37 14.95 -15.06
N PHE A 151 -40.59 14.52 -14.06
CA PHE A 151 -41.08 14.37 -12.68
C PHE A 151 -41.35 15.72 -12.00
N LEU A 152 -40.47 16.72 -12.19
CA LEU A 152 -40.68 18.06 -11.64
C LEU A 152 -41.91 18.75 -12.23
N SER A 153 -42.19 18.58 -13.53
CA SER A 153 -43.40 19.14 -14.15
C SER A 153 -44.71 18.42 -13.76
N ALA A 154 -44.62 17.20 -13.23
CA ALA A 154 -45.77 16.40 -12.80
C ALA A 154 -46.14 16.60 -11.32
N MET A 155 -45.35 17.36 -10.55
CA MET A 155 -45.64 17.66 -9.15
C MET A 155 -46.75 18.73 -9.04
N PRO A 156 -47.96 18.41 -8.54
CA PRO A 156 -48.96 19.44 -8.27
C PRO A 156 -48.44 20.37 -7.18
N SER A 157 -48.54 21.68 -7.39
CA SER A 157 -48.21 22.68 -6.38
C SER A 157 -48.97 22.41 -5.08
N VAL A 158 -48.27 22.41 -3.95
CA VAL A 158 -48.88 22.22 -2.62
C VAL A 158 -49.93 23.32 -2.40
N ALA A 159 -51.20 22.98 -2.59
CA ALA A 159 -52.30 23.93 -2.51
C ALA A 159 -52.46 24.42 -1.06
N SER A 160 -52.02 25.64 -0.80
CA SER A 160 -52.26 26.34 0.47
C SER A 160 -53.77 26.56 0.64
N PHE A 161 -54.33 26.14 1.78
CA PHE A 161 -55.75 26.32 2.08
C PHE A 161 -56.11 27.81 2.17
N ASN A 162 -56.85 28.33 1.19
CA ASN A 162 -57.27 29.73 1.13
C ASN A 162 -58.81 29.85 1.33
N PRO A 163 -59.29 30.32 2.49
CA PRO A 163 -60.73 30.39 2.78
C PRO A 163 -61.54 31.27 1.82
N TRP A 164 -60.96 32.38 1.36
CA TRP A 164 -61.64 33.34 0.50
C TRP A 164 -61.82 32.79 -0.92
N GLU A 165 -60.79 32.12 -1.44
CA GLU A 165 -60.82 31.43 -2.73
C GLU A 165 -61.81 30.25 -2.73
N ILE A 166 -61.81 29.44 -1.67
CA ILE A 166 -62.77 28.31 -1.51
C ILE A 166 -64.23 28.79 -1.48
N LEU A 167 -64.50 29.99 -0.93
CA LEU A 167 -65.83 30.59 -0.88
C LEU A 167 -66.14 31.52 -2.08
N ASN A 168 -65.21 31.72 -3.01
CA ASN A 168 -65.29 32.68 -4.13
C ASN A 168 -65.67 34.11 -3.68
N ILE A 169 -64.96 34.65 -2.69
CA ILE A 169 -65.12 36.01 -2.15
C ILE A 169 -63.78 36.73 -2.06
N THR A 170 -63.79 38.06 -1.95
CA THR A 170 -62.57 38.86 -1.71
C THR A 170 -62.21 38.88 -0.22
N GLU A 171 -60.93 39.16 0.09
CA GLU A 171 -60.45 39.29 1.47
C GLU A 171 -61.13 40.43 2.26
N THR A 172 -61.65 41.42 1.54
CA THR A 172 -62.41 42.58 2.04
C THR A 172 -63.90 42.32 2.26
N ALA A 173 -64.41 41.11 1.97
CA ALA A 173 -65.83 40.79 2.04
C ALA A 173 -66.40 40.93 3.45
N SER A 174 -67.62 41.48 3.58
CA SER A 174 -68.26 41.64 4.89
C SER A 174 -68.74 40.30 5.46
N ALA A 175 -68.96 40.23 6.78
CA ALA A 175 -69.53 39.04 7.43
C ALA A 175 -70.93 38.66 6.88
N ARG A 176 -71.64 39.60 6.23
CA ARG A 176 -72.91 39.34 5.53
C ARG A 176 -72.67 38.62 4.21
N ASP A 177 -71.60 38.97 3.51
CA ASP A 177 -71.22 38.38 2.22
C ASP A 177 -70.63 36.98 2.41
N VAL A 178 -69.81 36.77 3.45
CA VAL A 178 -69.33 35.42 3.86
C VAL A 178 -70.51 34.47 4.09
N LYS A 179 -71.54 34.91 4.82
CA LYS A 179 -72.76 34.12 5.07
C LYS A 179 -73.58 33.89 3.81
N LYS A 180 -73.60 34.83 2.87
CA LYS A 180 -74.28 34.69 1.57
C LYS A 180 -73.56 33.68 0.67
N ALA A 181 -72.23 33.81 0.55
CA ALA A 181 -71.39 32.92 -0.24
C ALA A 181 -71.43 31.47 0.27
N PHE A 182 -71.32 31.27 1.59
CA PHE A 182 -71.47 29.94 2.20
C PHE A 182 -72.82 29.29 1.85
N ARG A 183 -73.95 30.02 1.97
CA ARG A 183 -75.27 29.48 1.60
C ARG A 183 -75.33 29.07 0.13
N THR A 184 -74.81 29.89 -0.79
CA THR A 184 -74.78 29.58 -2.23
C THR A 184 -73.90 28.36 -2.54
N MET A 185 -72.71 28.30 -1.97
CA MET A 185 -71.74 27.23 -2.21
C MET A 185 -72.17 25.91 -1.57
N SER A 186 -72.66 25.94 -0.33
CA SER A 186 -73.18 24.74 0.36
C SER A 186 -74.44 24.19 -0.29
N LEU A 187 -75.30 25.02 -0.90
CA LEU A 187 -76.44 24.54 -1.70
C LEU A 187 -76.02 23.90 -3.03
N LYS A 188 -74.89 24.33 -3.61
CA LYS A 188 -74.34 23.79 -4.86
C LYS A 188 -73.65 22.44 -4.63
N PHE A 189 -72.88 22.32 -3.55
CA PHE A 189 -72.09 21.12 -3.22
C PHE A 189 -72.71 20.26 -2.10
N HIS A 190 -74.00 20.44 -1.79
CA HIS A 190 -74.66 19.64 -0.75
C HIS A 190 -74.61 18.14 -1.08
N PRO A 191 -74.27 17.25 -0.13
CA PRO A 191 -74.19 15.80 -0.40
C PRO A 191 -75.52 15.22 -0.86
N ASP A 192 -76.64 15.67 -0.28
CA ASP A 192 -78.01 15.26 -0.65
C ASP A 192 -78.37 15.56 -2.12
N LYS A 193 -77.77 16.60 -2.71
CA LYS A 193 -77.97 16.95 -4.13
C LYS A 193 -76.95 16.32 -5.07
N ASN A 194 -75.86 15.76 -4.53
CA ASN A 194 -74.75 15.20 -5.30
C ASN A 194 -74.31 13.84 -4.71
N PRO A 195 -75.22 12.85 -4.55
CA PRO A 195 -74.93 11.63 -3.77
C PRO A 195 -73.82 10.75 -4.35
N ASN A 196 -73.54 10.88 -5.66
CA ASN A 196 -72.55 10.06 -6.37
C ASN A 196 -71.21 10.79 -6.64
N ASP A 197 -71.04 12.05 -6.21
CA ASP A 197 -69.80 12.83 -6.45
C ASP A 197 -68.98 13.00 -5.16
N ALA A 198 -67.97 12.14 -4.99
CA ALA A 198 -67.01 12.25 -3.89
C ALA A 198 -66.23 13.58 -3.89
N SER A 199 -66.07 14.23 -5.05
CA SER A 199 -65.43 15.55 -5.14
C SER A 199 -66.32 16.66 -4.59
N ALA A 200 -67.66 16.56 -4.75
CA ALA A 200 -68.61 17.49 -4.16
C ALA A 200 -68.63 17.37 -2.63
N ALA A 201 -68.61 16.14 -2.10
CA ALA A 201 -68.50 15.90 -0.66
C ALA A 201 -67.21 16.49 -0.06
N ALA A 202 -66.05 16.28 -0.71
CA ALA A 202 -64.79 16.88 -0.28
C ALA A 202 -64.81 18.42 -0.32
N LYS A 203 -65.39 19.01 -1.38
CA LYS A 203 -65.57 20.46 -1.49
C LYS A 203 -66.52 21.00 -0.42
N PHE A 204 -67.60 20.30 -0.07
CA PHE A 204 -68.52 20.69 0.99
C PHE A 204 -67.85 20.78 2.37
N VAL A 205 -66.96 19.81 2.68
CA VAL A 205 -66.14 19.85 3.90
C VAL A 205 -65.20 21.06 3.88
N LEU A 206 -64.53 21.34 2.75
CA LEU A 206 -63.66 22.51 2.60
C LEU A 206 -64.42 23.85 2.71
N ILE A 207 -65.61 23.95 2.12
CA ILE A 207 -66.51 25.12 2.21
C ILE A 207 -66.96 25.35 3.65
N SER A 208 -67.32 24.29 4.36
CA SER A 208 -67.69 24.34 5.78
C SER A 208 -66.52 24.77 6.67
N LYS A 209 -65.32 24.24 6.38
CA LYS A 209 -64.07 24.62 7.04
C LYS A 209 -63.72 26.10 6.77
N ALA A 210 -63.80 26.55 5.52
CA ALA A 210 -63.56 27.94 5.12
C ALA A 210 -64.54 28.91 5.79
N TYR A 211 -65.83 28.56 5.87
CA TYR A 211 -66.81 29.37 6.62
C TYR A 211 -66.45 29.44 8.11
N HIS A 212 -66.12 28.32 8.74
CA HIS A 212 -65.67 28.30 10.14
C HIS A 212 -64.43 29.19 10.37
N THR A 213 -63.45 29.19 9.46
CA THR A 213 -62.23 30.02 9.58
C THR A 213 -62.51 31.52 9.58
N LEU A 214 -63.55 31.95 8.87
CA LEU A 214 -63.89 33.37 8.71
C LEU A 214 -64.91 33.85 9.74
N THR A 215 -65.63 32.95 10.43
CA THR A 215 -66.64 33.30 11.43
C THR A 215 -66.23 33.08 12.88
N ASP A 216 -65.36 32.12 13.18
CA ASP A 216 -64.85 31.90 14.53
C ASP A 216 -63.51 32.63 14.74
N GLU A 217 -63.42 33.42 15.81
CA GLU A 217 -62.19 34.13 16.16
C GLU A 217 -61.03 33.21 16.51
N VAL A 218 -61.29 32.03 17.09
CA VAL A 218 -60.24 31.08 17.47
C VAL A 218 -59.65 30.44 16.22
N ALA A 219 -60.50 29.90 15.34
CA ALA A 219 -60.11 29.37 14.04
C ALA A 219 -59.42 30.43 13.16
N LYS A 220 -59.86 31.69 13.19
CA LYS A 220 -59.21 32.80 12.46
C LYS A 220 -57.81 33.08 12.98
N LYS A 221 -57.64 33.25 14.31
CA LYS A 221 -56.32 33.45 14.95
C LYS A 221 -55.39 32.25 14.74
N ASN A 222 -55.93 31.04 14.68
CA ASN A 222 -55.16 29.84 14.32
C ASN A 222 -54.71 29.85 12.86
N PHE A 223 -55.58 30.23 11.93
CA PHE A 223 -55.24 30.38 10.52
C PHE A 223 -54.16 31.46 10.31
N GLU A 224 -54.30 32.63 10.94
CA GLU A 224 -53.32 33.73 10.90
C GLU A 224 -51.94 33.33 11.48
N ARG A 225 -51.89 32.41 12.45
CA ARG A 225 -50.65 31.97 13.12
C ARG A 225 -50.01 30.72 12.51
N PHE A 226 -50.80 29.83 11.90
CA PHE A 226 -50.35 28.49 11.48
C PHE A 226 -50.73 28.11 10.04
N GLY A 227 -51.42 28.98 9.30
CA GLY A 227 -51.87 28.72 7.92
C GLY A 227 -53.01 27.70 7.78
N ASN A 228 -53.59 27.24 8.89
CA ASN A 228 -54.71 26.28 8.92
C ASN A 228 -55.56 26.50 10.20
N PRO A 229 -56.91 26.46 10.13
CA PRO A 229 -57.79 26.82 11.26
C PRO A 229 -57.74 25.86 12.45
N ASP A 230 -57.40 24.59 12.23
CA ASP A 230 -57.29 23.60 13.31
C ASP A 230 -56.06 23.84 14.21
N GLY A 231 -55.32 24.92 13.97
CA GLY A 231 -54.07 25.25 14.64
C GLY A 231 -52.87 24.54 14.04
N ARG A 232 -51.83 24.37 14.86
CA ARG A 232 -50.59 23.68 14.49
C ARG A 232 -50.86 22.19 14.26
N GLN A 233 -51.22 21.83 13.02
CA GLN A 233 -51.19 20.43 12.62
C GLN A 233 -49.79 19.86 12.85
N GLY A 234 -49.72 18.68 13.47
CA GLY A 234 -48.46 18.00 13.74
C GLY A 234 -47.70 17.81 12.44
N LEU A 235 -46.55 18.48 12.31
CA LEU A 235 -45.72 18.47 11.11
C LEU A 235 -45.00 17.11 10.99
N MET A 236 -45.73 16.05 10.64
CA MET A 236 -45.23 14.75 10.21
C MET A 236 -46.38 13.81 9.77
N ARG A 237 -47.05 14.13 8.65
CA ARG A 237 -47.35 13.05 7.70
C ARG A 237 -46.02 12.67 7.08
N VAL A 238 -45.34 11.66 7.61
CA VAL A 238 -44.13 11.09 7.00
C VAL A 238 -44.57 10.34 5.74
N GLY A 239 -44.78 11.09 4.66
CA GLY A 239 -44.82 10.52 3.33
C GLY A 239 -43.42 10.01 3.03
N ILE A 240 -43.28 8.69 2.90
CA ILE A 240 -42.09 8.12 2.25
C ILE A 240 -42.08 8.71 0.84
N GLY A 241 -40.97 9.30 0.40
CA GLY A 241 -40.84 9.93 -0.92
C GLY A 241 -40.82 8.94 -2.10
N LEU A 242 -41.47 7.79 -1.94
CA LEU A 242 -41.60 6.72 -2.91
C LEU A 242 -42.85 6.99 -3.76
N PRO A 243 -42.79 6.86 -5.10
CA PRO A 243 -43.98 6.97 -5.94
C PRO A 243 -45.07 5.96 -5.58
N THR A 244 -46.34 6.34 -5.71
CA THR A 244 -47.48 5.47 -5.37
C THR A 244 -47.50 4.17 -6.17
N PHE A 245 -47.06 4.19 -7.44
CA PHE A 245 -46.99 2.98 -8.28
C PHE A 245 -46.08 1.89 -7.69
N MET A 246 -45.09 2.26 -6.86
CA MET A 246 -44.19 1.30 -6.21
C MET A 246 -44.83 0.61 -4.99
N LEU A 247 -46.01 1.08 -4.58
CA LEU A 247 -46.83 0.56 -3.48
C LEU A 247 -48.15 -0.07 -3.96
N GLU A 248 -48.42 -0.05 -5.27
CA GLU A 248 -49.61 -0.68 -5.86
C GLU A 248 -49.44 -2.20 -5.93
N GLU A 249 -50.45 -2.94 -5.47
CA GLU A 249 -50.46 -4.42 -5.37
C GLU A 249 -50.09 -5.11 -6.70
N ASN A 250 -50.49 -4.50 -7.84
CA ASN A 250 -50.20 -4.99 -9.20
C ASN A 250 -48.69 -5.07 -9.51
N TYR A 251 -47.86 -4.19 -8.95
CA TYR A 251 -46.43 -4.09 -9.26
C TYR A 251 -45.53 -4.67 -8.15
N GLN A 252 -46.08 -4.92 -6.96
CA GLN A 252 -45.32 -5.40 -5.80
C GLN A 252 -44.51 -6.67 -6.10
N LEU A 253 -45.09 -7.65 -6.81
CA LEU A 253 -44.40 -8.89 -7.18
C LEU A 253 -43.20 -8.63 -8.12
N PHE A 254 -43.36 -7.74 -9.10
CA PHE A 254 -42.31 -7.41 -10.07
C PHE A 254 -41.15 -6.65 -9.42
N ILE A 255 -41.45 -5.72 -8.51
CA ILE A 255 -40.45 -4.96 -7.74
C ILE A 255 -39.67 -5.91 -6.83
N LEU A 256 -40.36 -6.80 -6.12
CA LEU A 256 -39.74 -7.79 -5.22
C LEU A 256 -38.87 -8.77 -6.00
N ALA A 257 -39.35 -9.29 -7.14
CA ALA A 257 -38.56 -10.15 -8.02
C ALA A 257 -37.30 -9.43 -8.55
N THR A 258 -37.44 -8.17 -8.99
CA THR A 258 -36.31 -7.36 -9.47
C THR A 258 -35.29 -7.09 -8.36
N PHE A 259 -35.74 -6.82 -7.13
CA PHE A 259 -34.87 -6.66 -5.97
C PHE A 259 -34.08 -7.95 -5.67
N PHE A 260 -34.74 -9.11 -5.65
CA PHE A 260 -34.06 -10.39 -5.42
C PHE A 260 -33.14 -10.78 -6.58
N ILE A 261 -33.49 -10.50 -7.84
CA ILE A 261 -32.57 -10.69 -8.99
C ILE A 261 -31.35 -9.76 -8.83
N GLY A 262 -31.54 -8.52 -8.43
CA GLY A 262 -30.45 -7.59 -8.12
C GLY A 262 -29.52 -8.13 -7.02
N LEU A 263 -30.09 -8.59 -5.91
CA LEU A 263 -29.35 -9.04 -4.73
C LEU A 263 -28.70 -10.42 -4.88
N LEU A 264 -29.34 -11.35 -5.59
CA LEU A 264 -28.91 -12.76 -5.70
C LEU A 264 -28.18 -13.08 -7.01
N VAL A 265 -28.40 -12.30 -8.08
CA VAL A 265 -27.78 -12.54 -9.40
C VAL A 265 -26.82 -11.41 -9.75
N VAL A 266 -27.27 -10.14 -9.72
CA VAL A 266 -26.44 -9.01 -10.18
C VAL A 266 -25.29 -8.73 -9.21
N VAL A 267 -25.55 -8.60 -7.91
CA VAL A 267 -24.50 -8.32 -6.92
C VAL A 267 -23.46 -9.46 -6.85
N PRO A 268 -23.84 -10.75 -6.72
CA PRO A 268 -22.89 -11.85 -6.75
C PRO A 268 -22.21 -12.00 -8.12
N GLY A 269 -22.92 -11.80 -9.24
CA GLY A 269 -22.33 -11.84 -10.58
C GLY A 269 -21.27 -10.75 -10.81
N CYS A 270 -21.57 -9.50 -10.43
CA CYS A 270 -20.61 -8.41 -10.46
C CYS A 270 -19.42 -8.67 -9.52
N PHE A 271 -19.65 -9.20 -8.31
CA PHE A 271 -18.58 -9.60 -7.41
C PHE A 271 -17.71 -10.72 -7.98
N LEU A 272 -18.30 -11.75 -8.59
CA LEU A 272 -17.57 -12.85 -9.23
C LEU A 272 -16.75 -12.38 -10.43
N LEU A 273 -17.28 -11.50 -11.28
CA LEU A 273 -16.54 -10.92 -12.40
C LEU A 273 -15.39 -10.01 -11.92
N TYR A 274 -15.63 -9.18 -10.90
CA TYR A 274 -14.61 -8.35 -10.26
C TYR A 274 -13.51 -9.20 -9.60
N TYR A 275 -13.91 -10.21 -8.82
CA TYR A 275 -13.02 -11.15 -8.16
C TYR A 275 -12.22 -11.96 -9.17
N TYR A 276 -12.84 -12.45 -10.26
CA TYR A 276 -12.16 -13.13 -11.35
C TYR A 276 -11.12 -12.21 -12.02
N HIS A 277 -11.51 -10.97 -12.36
CA HIS A 277 -10.60 -10.01 -12.98
C HIS A 277 -9.38 -9.69 -12.10
N ILE A 278 -9.59 -9.42 -10.81
CA ILE A 278 -8.48 -9.19 -9.85
C ILE A 278 -7.67 -10.47 -9.63
N SER A 279 -8.32 -11.62 -9.54
CA SER A 279 -7.67 -12.93 -9.34
C SER A 279 -6.76 -13.36 -10.48
N ARG A 280 -6.73 -12.66 -11.61
CA ARG A 280 -5.73 -12.88 -12.67
C ARG A 280 -4.38 -12.21 -12.39
N TYR A 281 -4.34 -11.23 -11.48
CA TYR A 281 -3.15 -10.45 -11.18
C TYR A 281 -2.69 -10.67 -9.72
N VAL A 282 -1.38 -10.53 -9.49
CA VAL A 282 -0.79 -10.52 -8.14
C VAL A 282 -0.71 -9.07 -7.66
N SER A 283 -1.53 -8.76 -6.66
CA SER A 283 -1.84 -7.39 -6.22
C SER A 283 -0.60 -6.52 -5.94
N HIS A 284 0.45 -7.08 -5.33
CA HIS A 284 1.66 -6.34 -4.94
C HIS A 284 2.45 -5.75 -6.12
N TYR A 285 2.46 -6.43 -7.28
CA TYR A 285 3.26 -6.01 -8.45
C TYR A 285 2.41 -5.58 -9.67
N GLY A 286 1.11 -5.90 -9.68
CA GLY A 286 0.26 -5.73 -10.86
C GLY A 286 0.65 -6.63 -12.03
N LEU A 287 1.27 -7.78 -11.75
CA LEU A 287 1.70 -8.79 -12.73
C LEU A 287 0.66 -9.91 -12.86
N HIS A 288 0.51 -10.49 -14.05
CA HIS A 288 -0.38 -11.62 -14.30
C HIS A 288 0.17 -12.89 -13.63
N LYS A 289 -0.72 -13.74 -13.08
CA LYS A 289 -0.32 -14.98 -12.38
C LYS A 289 0.54 -15.91 -13.23
N GLU A 290 0.29 -15.97 -14.54
CA GLU A 290 1.14 -16.74 -15.48
C GLU A 290 2.63 -16.34 -15.42
N THR A 291 2.94 -15.05 -15.24
CA THR A 291 4.33 -14.59 -15.16
C THR A 291 5.00 -15.07 -13.88
N ILE A 292 4.29 -15.02 -12.74
CA ILE A 292 4.82 -15.50 -11.47
C ILE A 292 4.99 -17.03 -11.50
N ASN A 293 4.02 -17.77 -12.03
CA ASN A 293 4.11 -19.22 -12.21
C ASN A 293 5.28 -19.59 -13.14
N MET A 294 5.45 -18.86 -14.25
CA MET A 294 6.57 -19.08 -15.17
C MET A 294 7.91 -18.79 -14.48
N VAL A 295 8.06 -17.66 -13.78
CA VAL A 295 9.30 -17.34 -13.07
C VAL A 295 9.58 -18.43 -12.02
N SER A 296 8.62 -18.72 -11.13
CA SER A 296 8.80 -19.74 -10.08
C SER A 296 9.10 -21.14 -10.61
N GLY A 297 8.61 -21.51 -11.80
CA GLY A 297 8.84 -22.82 -12.42
C GLY A 297 10.08 -22.91 -13.33
N THR A 298 10.69 -21.79 -13.73
CA THR A 298 11.84 -21.78 -14.68
C THR A 298 13.12 -21.16 -14.11
N MET A 299 13.02 -20.44 -13.00
CA MET A 299 14.14 -19.79 -12.34
C MET A 299 15.06 -20.82 -11.65
N GLN A 300 16.37 -20.54 -11.66
CA GLN A 300 17.40 -21.46 -11.16
C GLN A 300 18.31 -20.77 -10.12
N PRO A 301 18.95 -21.53 -9.19
CA PRO A 301 19.85 -20.97 -8.17
C PRO A 301 21.09 -20.26 -8.71
N LYS A 302 21.50 -20.57 -9.95
CA LYS A 302 22.64 -19.97 -10.65
C LYS A 302 22.21 -19.50 -12.04
N LEU A 303 21.55 -18.35 -12.09
CA LEU A 303 21.04 -17.75 -13.33
C LEU A 303 22.05 -16.78 -13.94
N THR A 304 22.21 -16.81 -15.28
CA THR A 304 23.06 -15.85 -16.00
C THR A 304 22.28 -14.63 -16.45
N ALA A 305 22.93 -13.47 -16.57
CA ALA A 305 22.30 -12.22 -17.02
C ALA A 305 21.54 -12.33 -18.35
N HIS A 306 22.03 -13.14 -19.30
CA HIS A 306 21.33 -13.41 -20.56
C HIS A 306 20.04 -14.21 -20.37
N ARG A 307 20.04 -15.20 -19.47
CA ARG A 307 18.82 -15.94 -19.11
C ARG A 307 17.82 -15.06 -18.36
N VAL A 308 18.27 -14.13 -17.52
CA VAL A 308 17.40 -13.10 -16.92
C VAL A 308 16.67 -12.31 -18.01
N ILE A 309 17.36 -11.79 -19.03
CA ILE A 309 16.71 -11.09 -20.15
C ILE A 309 15.71 -11.99 -20.89
N ALA A 310 16.06 -13.25 -21.16
CA ALA A 310 15.16 -14.20 -21.82
C ALA A 310 13.88 -14.47 -20.98
N MET A 311 14.01 -14.61 -19.65
CA MET A 311 12.87 -14.74 -18.74
C MET A 311 12.01 -13.48 -18.67
N LEU A 312 12.62 -12.29 -18.66
CA LEU A 312 11.90 -11.02 -18.73
C LEU A 312 11.10 -10.94 -20.05
N ALA A 313 11.72 -11.26 -21.18
CA ALA A 313 11.06 -11.30 -22.50
C ALA A 313 9.95 -12.37 -22.60
N ALA A 314 10.08 -13.49 -21.89
CA ALA A 314 9.09 -14.56 -21.85
C ALA A 314 7.88 -14.28 -20.95
N SER A 315 7.95 -13.26 -20.09
CA SER A 315 6.84 -12.85 -19.21
C SER A 315 5.56 -12.53 -20.00
N HIS A 316 4.39 -12.78 -19.39
CA HIS A 316 3.10 -12.54 -20.03
C HIS A 316 2.94 -11.08 -20.47
N GLU A 317 3.39 -10.13 -19.64
CA GLU A 317 3.27 -8.69 -19.89
C GLU A 317 4.09 -8.22 -21.10
N ILE A 318 5.22 -8.87 -21.37
CA ILE A 318 6.15 -8.50 -22.45
C ILE A 318 5.86 -9.30 -23.72
N ARG A 319 5.64 -10.62 -23.63
CA ARG A 319 5.32 -11.45 -24.82
C ARG A 319 3.99 -11.08 -25.48
N ASN A 320 3.06 -10.54 -24.70
CA ASN A 320 1.76 -10.04 -25.14
C ASN A 320 1.70 -8.50 -25.12
N ALA A 321 2.85 -7.82 -25.27
CA ALA A 321 2.89 -6.36 -25.39
C ALA A 321 1.96 -5.88 -26.53
N PRO A 322 1.20 -4.78 -26.32
CA PRO A 322 0.33 -4.24 -27.36
C PRO A 322 1.16 -3.69 -28.52
N ALA A 323 0.64 -3.83 -29.73
CA ALA A 323 1.26 -3.23 -30.90
C ALA A 323 1.05 -1.72 -30.89
N PHE A 324 2.11 -0.93 -31.11
CA PHE A 324 2.01 0.53 -31.18
C PHE A 324 1.93 1.03 -32.62
N ASP A 325 1.20 2.12 -32.85
CA ASP A 325 1.36 2.92 -34.07
C ASP A 325 2.53 3.89 -33.97
N ASP A 326 2.85 4.57 -35.07
CA ASP A 326 3.97 5.52 -35.15
C ASP A 326 3.81 6.78 -34.27
N TYR A 327 2.62 6.97 -33.67
CA TYR A 327 2.30 8.04 -32.73
C TYR A 327 2.26 7.55 -31.26
N GLY A 328 2.58 6.27 -31.02
CA GLY A 328 2.62 5.67 -29.69
C GLY A 328 1.27 5.29 -29.11
N ARG A 329 0.21 5.16 -29.93
CA ARG A 329 -1.09 4.65 -29.49
C ARG A 329 -1.10 3.11 -29.55
N PRO A 330 -1.55 2.41 -28.49
CA PRO A 330 -1.73 0.97 -28.55
C PRO A 330 -2.88 0.62 -29.49
N ARG A 331 -2.65 -0.34 -30.39
CA ARG A 331 -3.68 -0.96 -31.22
C ARG A 331 -4.28 -2.16 -30.48
N ASN A 332 -5.54 -2.44 -30.75
CA ASN A 332 -6.19 -3.65 -30.24
C ASN A 332 -5.53 -4.89 -30.86
N GLY A 333 -5.09 -5.83 -30.02
CA GLY A 333 -4.47 -7.09 -30.42
C GLY A 333 -2.94 -7.08 -30.45
N VAL A 334 -2.36 -8.29 -30.36
CA VAL A 334 -0.92 -8.52 -30.47
C VAL A 334 -0.58 -8.66 -31.96
N ARG A 335 0.01 -7.63 -32.56
CA ARG A 335 0.50 -7.71 -33.95
C ARG A 335 1.69 -8.66 -34.01
N GLU A 336 1.60 -9.68 -34.85
CA GLU A 336 2.74 -10.52 -35.20
C GLU A 336 3.73 -9.73 -36.06
N ILE A 337 5.02 -9.95 -35.79
CA ILE A 337 6.13 -9.28 -36.49
C ILE A 337 6.39 -9.98 -37.83
N SER A 338 6.62 -9.21 -38.89
CA SER A 338 6.97 -9.81 -40.19
C SER A 338 8.39 -10.39 -40.17
N VAL A 339 8.67 -11.33 -41.09
CA VAL A 339 10.02 -11.92 -41.21
C VAL A 339 11.06 -10.85 -41.50
N GLU A 340 10.75 -9.91 -42.40
CA GLU A 340 11.58 -8.75 -42.74
C GLU A 340 11.88 -7.84 -41.52
N GLU A 341 10.84 -7.53 -40.72
CA GLU A 341 10.99 -6.75 -39.49
C GLU A 341 11.87 -7.49 -38.47
N MET A 342 11.71 -8.81 -38.36
CA MET A 342 12.51 -9.65 -37.47
C MET A 342 13.99 -9.69 -37.91
N ASP A 343 14.26 -9.89 -39.19
CA ASP A 343 15.64 -9.98 -39.70
C ASP A 343 16.35 -8.63 -39.66
N MET A 344 15.63 -7.52 -39.89
CA MET A 344 16.13 -6.17 -39.62
C MET A 344 16.55 -5.99 -38.15
N LEU A 345 15.77 -6.48 -37.18
CA LEU A 345 16.16 -6.44 -35.77
C LEU A 345 17.38 -7.34 -35.48
N LYS A 346 17.45 -8.55 -36.07
CA LYS A 346 18.62 -9.45 -35.92
C LYS A 346 19.90 -8.81 -36.44
N THR A 347 19.89 -8.14 -37.60
CA THR A 347 21.10 -7.49 -38.17
C THR A 347 21.66 -6.35 -37.31
N LYS A 348 20.87 -5.82 -36.38
CA LYS A 348 21.30 -4.80 -35.39
C LYS A 348 21.89 -5.40 -34.11
N CYS A 349 21.78 -6.71 -33.92
CA CYS A 349 22.33 -7.41 -32.77
C CYS A 349 23.65 -8.11 -33.12
N ASN A 350 24.51 -8.25 -32.12
CA ASN A 350 25.78 -8.97 -32.25
C ASN A 350 25.54 -10.49 -32.36
N GLY A 351 26.27 -11.17 -33.25
CA GLY A 351 26.20 -12.63 -33.41
C GLY A 351 26.33 -13.38 -32.08
N LYS A 352 27.27 -12.98 -31.21
CA LYS A 352 27.47 -13.61 -29.89
C LYS A 352 26.28 -13.44 -28.93
N GLU A 353 25.45 -12.41 -29.11
CA GLU A 353 24.22 -12.22 -28.33
C GLU A 353 23.07 -13.05 -28.93
N MET A 354 23.02 -13.17 -30.25
CA MET A 354 22.07 -14.01 -30.99
C MET A 354 22.28 -15.51 -30.71
N ASP A 355 23.53 -15.98 -30.71
CA ASP A 355 23.91 -17.35 -30.34
C ASP A 355 23.46 -17.70 -28.90
N ARG A 356 23.55 -16.73 -27.98
CA ARG A 356 23.14 -16.88 -26.57
C ARG A 356 21.62 -16.89 -26.37
N MET A 357 20.85 -16.33 -27.31
CA MET A 357 19.39 -16.38 -27.27
C MET A 357 18.85 -17.74 -27.74
N GLY A 358 19.53 -18.38 -28.70
CA GLY A 358 19.10 -19.67 -29.26
C GLY A 358 17.73 -19.60 -29.93
N THR A 359 17.06 -20.75 -30.08
CA THR A 359 15.74 -20.82 -30.71
C THR A 359 14.63 -20.46 -29.71
N LEU A 360 14.07 -19.26 -29.86
CA LEU A 360 12.94 -18.76 -29.05
C LEU A 360 11.69 -18.57 -29.92
N ASN A 361 10.52 -18.57 -29.29
CA ASN A 361 9.28 -18.12 -29.93
C ASN A 361 9.45 -16.69 -30.48
N SER A 362 8.96 -16.43 -31.71
CA SER A 362 9.04 -15.13 -32.39
C SER A 362 8.71 -13.92 -31.49
N LYS A 363 7.67 -14.02 -30.65
CA LYS A 363 7.27 -12.94 -29.72
C LYS A 363 8.34 -12.66 -28.65
N VAL A 364 8.94 -13.71 -28.10
CA VAL A 364 10.01 -13.63 -27.09
C VAL A 364 11.32 -13.17 -27.73
N MET A 365 11.66 -13.70 -28.90
CA MET A 365 12.84 -13.30 -29.68
C MET A 365 12.79 -11.79 -29.99
N LYS A 366 11.66 -11.29 -30.49
CA LYS A 366 11.44 -9.85 -30.72
C LYS A 366 11.70 -9.02 -29.47
N ALA A 367 11.11 -9.40 -28.34
CA ALA A 367 11.28 -8.68 -27.08
C ALA A 367 12.74 -8.70 -26.59
N CYS A 368 13.44 -9.84 -26.69
CA CYS A 368 14.88 -9.92 -26.42
C CYS A 368 15.67 -8.96 -27.30
N LEU A 369 15.50 -9.01 -28.63
CA LEU A 369 16.21 -8.14 -29.59
C LEU A 369 15.98 -6.65 -29.27
N LEU A 370 14.73 -6.25 -28.98
CA LEU A 370 14.41 -4.86 -28.59
C LEU A 370 15.10 -4.43 -27.28
N ILE A 371 15.33 -5.34 -26.34
CA ILE A 371 16.11 -5.08 -25.13
C ILE A 371 17.60 -4.94 -25.47
N TYR A 372 18.20 -5.84 -26.25
CA TYR A 372 19.62 -5.75 -26.63
C TYR A 372 19.94 -4.49 -27.44
N ILE A 373 19.10 -4.12 -28.41
CA ILE A 373 19.24 -2.88 -29.21
C ILE A 373 19.14 -1.63 -28.31
N TYR A 374 18.34 -1.70 -27.24
CA TYR A 374 18.31 -0.64 -26.22
C TYR A 374 19.58 -0.59 -25.36
N LEU A 375 20.11 -1.74 -24.91
CA LEU A 375 21.37 -1.79 -24.16
C LEU A 375 22.58 -1.31 -24.99
N ALA A 376 22.53 -1.49 -26.31
CA ALA A 376 23.50 -0.95 -27.27
C ALA A 376 23.32 0.57 -27.57
N ARG A 377 22.28 1.20 -27.02
CA ARG A 377 21.84 2.60 -27.24
C ARG A 377 21.40 2.92 -28.68
N GLU A 378 21.01 1.91 -29.45
CA GLU A 378 20.59 2.05 -30.85
C GLU A 378 19.08 2.25 -31.06
N THR A 379 18.27 2.33 -30.01
CA THR A 379 16.81 2.55 -30.08
C THR A 379 16.38 3.72 -31.00
N PRO A 380 17.06 4.89 -31.06
CA PRO A 380 16.69 5.98 -31.97
C PRO A 380 16.77 5.62 -33.46
N THR A 381 17.51 4.56 -33.83
CA THR A 381 17.63 4.07 -35.20
C THR A 381 16.45 3.18 -35.64
N LEU A 382 15.56 2.83 -34.71
CA LEU A 382 14.36 2.04 -34.99
C LEU A 382 13.18 2.92 -35.37
N ALA A 383 12.25 2.38 -36.17
CA ALA A 383 10.96 3.00 -36.45
C ALA A 383 10.20 3.35 -35.14
N PRO A 384 9.44 4.46 -35.09
CA PRO A 384 8.84 4.98 -33.85
C PRO A 384 7.94 3.96 -33.15
N LYS A 385 7.17 3.16 -33.90
CA LYS A 385 6.41 2.00 -33.38
C LYS A 385 7.22 1.09 -32.44
N PHE A 386 8.45 0.75 -32.82
CA PHE A 386 9.34 -0.10 -32.02
C PHE A 386 9.94 0.66 -30.85
N GLN A 387 10.19 1.96 -30.97
CA GLN A 387 10.62 2.78 -29.83
C GLN A 387 9.55 2.84 -28.73
N HIS A 388 8.28 2.99 -29.11
CA HIS A 388 7.16 2.93 -28.15
C HIS A 388 7.01 1.54 -27.52
N GLU A 389 7.17 0.48 -28.31
CA GLU A 389 7.18 -0.90 -27.81
C GLU A 389 8.33 -1.16 -26.84
N THR A 390 9.57 -0.77 -27.17
CA THR A 390 10.73 -0.83 -26.26
C THR A 390 10.45 -0.08 -24.96
N ARG A 391 9.88 1.14 -25.00
CA ARG A 391 9.51 1.88 -23.78
C ARG A 391 8.52 1.08 -22.91
N TYR A 392 7.51 0.46 -23.50
CA TYR A 392 6.56 -0.40 -22.79
C TYR A 392 7.24 -1.64 -22.18
N ILE A 393 8.09 -2.33 -22.95
CA ILE A 393 8.85 -3.51 -22.50
C ILE A 393 9.74 -3.15 -21.31
N LEU A 394 10.48 -2.04 -21.36
CA LEU A 394 11.36 -1.59 -20.27
C LEU A 394 10.58 -1.28 -18.97
N ARG A 395 9.40 -0.66 -19.09
CA ARG A 395 8.50 -0.43 -17.95
C ARG A 395 8.08 -1.74 -17.28
N LYS A 396 7.73 -2.75 -18.07
CA LYS A 396 7.34 -4.08 -17.57
C LYS A 396 8.52 -4.90 -17.06
N ALA A 397 9.69 -4.81 -17.69
CA ALA A 397 10.91 -5.52 -17.26
C ALA A 397 11.34 -5.13 -15.84
N VAL A 398 11.18 -3.86 -15.44
CA VAL A 398 11.45 -3.41 -14.06
C VAL A 398 10.43 -3.97 -13.06
N GLN A 399 9.16 -4.12 -13.44
CA GLN A 399 8.13 -4.75 -12.59
C GLN A 399 8.40 -6.24 -12.42
N VAL A 400 8.64 -6.98 -13.51
CA VAL A 400 8.92 -8.42 -13.48
C VAL A 400 10.22 -8.73 -12.74
N SER A 401 11.30 -7.97 -12.97
CA SER A 401 12.57 -8.18 -12.26
C SER A 401 12.47 -7.92 -10.76
N ARG A 402 11.56 -7.06 -10.28
CA ARG A 402 11.32 -6.89 -8.84
C ARG A 402 10.76 -8.17 -8.22
N ALA A 403 9.73 -8.76 -8.85
CA ALA A 403 9.17 -10.04 -8.41
C ALA A 403 10.16 -11.21 -8.52
N MET A 404 11.03 -11.21 -9.56
CA MET A 404 12.13 -12.18 -9.64
C MET A 404 13.10 -12.04 -8.47
N LEU A 405 13.45 -10.82 -8.03
CA LEU A 405 14.30 -10.62 -6.85
C LEU A 405 13.65 -11.16 -5.59
N ASP A 406 12.37 -10.87 -5.36
CA ASP A 406 11.67 -11.35 -4.16
C ASP A 406 11.63 -12.88 -4.09
N ILE A 407 11.39 -13.55 -5.23
CA ILE A 407 11.50 -15.02 -5.35
C ILE A 407 12.93 -15.49 -5.08
N ALA A 408 13.95 -14.79 -5.61
CA ALA A 408 15.35 -15.16 -5.40
C ALA A 408 15.82 -15.01 -3.93
N PHE A 409 15.33 -13.98 -3.23
CA PHE A 409 15.60 -13.80 -1.79
C PHE A 409 14.93 -14.87 -0.95
N ILE A 410 13.64 -15.18 -1.20
CA ILE A 410 12.92 -16.25 -0.49
C ILE A 410 13.60 -17.62 -0.64
N ASN A 411 14.19 -17.89 -1.81
CA ASN A 411 14.89 -19.15 -2.07
C ASN A 411 16.40 -19.13 -1.75
N ASN A 412 16.92 -18.03 -1.16
CA ASN A 412 18.35 -17.85 -0.87
C ASN A 412 19.28 -18.08 -2.10
N TRP A 413 18.98 -17.45 -3.23
CA TRP A 413 19.74 -17.60 -4.48
C TRP A 413 20.65 -16.39 -4.75
N ILE A 414 21.65 -16.17 -3.89
CA ILE A 414 22.60 -15.03 -3.97
C ILE A 414 23.19 -14.79 -5.36
N PRO A 415 23.69 -15.81 -6.11
CA PRO A 415 24.22 -15.60 -7.47
C PRO A 415 23.16 -15.08 -8.45
N THR A 416 21.92 -15.55 -8.31
CA THR A 416 20.79 -15.12 -9.14
C THR A 416 20.30 -13.72 -8.75
N ILE A 417 20.32 -13.36 -7.46
CA ILE A 417 20.06 -11.98 -6.98
C ILE A 417 21.03 -11.00 -7.64
N GLN A 418 22.33 -11.31 -7.59
CA GLN A 418 23.38 -10.51 -8.22
C GLN A 418 23.20 -10.41 -9.75
N ALA A 419 22.85 -11.50 -10.43
CA ALA A 419 22.59 -11.51 -11.87
C ALA A 419 21.38 -10.64 -12.26
N ILE A 420 20.29 -10.66 -11.47
CA ILE A 420 19.11 -9.82 -11.74
C ILE A 420 19.41 -8.35 -11.47
N LEU A 421 20.11 -8.01 -10.38
CA LEU A 421 20.51 -6.63 -10.08
C LEU A 421 21.49 -6.09 -11.14
N ALA A 422 22.42 -6.90 -11.63
CA ALA A 422 23.29 -6.53 -12.74
C ALA A 422 22.49 -6.20 -14.01
N VAL A 423 21.45 -6.99 -14.34
CA VAL A 423 20.55 -6.68 -15.47
C VAL A 423 19.71 -5.44 -15.21
N ARG A 424 19.23 -5.18 -13.98
CA ARG A 424 18.53 -3.93 -13.64
C ARG A 424 19.44 -2.70 -13.87
N LYS A 425 20.70 -2.75 -13.42
CA LYS A 425 21.70 -1.70 -13.68
C LYS A 425 21.91 -1.47 -15.18
N CYS A 426 22.07 -2.54 -15.96
CA CYS A 426 22.14 -2.48 -17.43
C CYS A 426 20.90 -1.80 -18.04
N LEU A 427 19.69 -2.13 -17.57
CA LEU A 427 18.43 -1.57 -18.05
C LEU A 427 18.28 -0.08 -17.72
N PHE A 428 18.66 0.38 -16.51
CA PHE A 428 18.56 1.80 -16.16
C PHE A 428 19.62 2.67 -16.83
N GLN A 429 20.87 2.20 -16.90
CA GLN A 429 21.99 2.95 -17.50
C GLN A 429 22.11 2.78 -19.03
N ALA A 430 21.29 1.90 -19.62
CA ALA A 430 21.40 1.47 -21.02
C ALA A 430 22.84 1.05 -21.37
N VAL A 431 23.31 -0.03 -20.73
CA VAL A 431 24.69 -0.55 -20.84
C VAL A 431 24.66 -2.02 -21.22
N GLU A 432 25.52 -2.45 -22.14
CA GLU A 432 25.62 -3.85 -22.57
C GLU A 432 26.08 -4.79 -21.45
N ILE A 433 25.53 -6.01 -21.39
CA ILE A 433 25.92 -7.03 -20.39
C ILE A 433 27.40 -7.39 -20.54
N GLY A 434 28.14 -7.36 -19.43
CA GLY A 434 29.57 -7.72 -19.38
C GLY A 434 30.50 -6.66 -19.99
N SER A 435 29.98 -5.48 -20.32
CA SER A 435 30.78 -4.32 -20.70
C SER A 435 31.29 -3.55 -19.47
N LEU A 436 32.17 -2.57 -19.69
CA LEU A 436 32.85 -1.84 -18.61
C LEU A 436 31.89 -0.85 -17.91
N PRO A 437 31.87 -0.77 -16.56
CA PRO A 437 31.03 0.17 -15.80
C PRO A 437 31.11 1.63 -16.25
N VAL A 438 32.28 2.08 -16.76
CA VAL A 438 32.49 3.44 -17.28
C VAL A 438 31.56 3.83 -18.44
N ILE A 439 30.92 2.86 -19.11
CA ILE A 439 29.96 3.12 -20.18
C ILE A 439 28.69 3.83 -19.67
N GLN A 440 28.40 3.80 -18.36
CA GLN A 440 27.32 4.58 -17.77
C GLN A 440 27.52 6.11 -17.86
N VAL A 441 28.74 6.59 -18.08
CA VAL A 441 29.05 8.03 -18.10
C VAL A 441 28.60 8.69 -19.42
N PRO A 442 27.93 9.87 -19.39
CA PRO A 442 27.55 10.64 -20.57
C PRO A 442 28.72 10.92 -21.53
N HIS A 443 28.40 10.98 -22.83
CA HIS A 443 29.26 11.49 -23.92
C HIS A 443 30.59 10.78 -24.20
N ILE A 444 31.16 10.03 -23.24
CA ILE A 444 32.34 9.16 -23.45
C ILE A 444 32.08 8.15 -24.59
N PHE A 445 30.81 7.77 -24.81
CA PHE A 445 30.39 6.82 -25.84
C PHE A 445 29.30 7.42 -26.73
N ASN A 446 29.70 7.97 -27.86
CA ASN A 446 28.78 8.53 -28.86
C ASN A 446 28.05 7.38 -29.61
N PRO A 447 26.70 7.30 -29.60
CA PRO A 447 25.95 6.17 -30.17
C PRO A 447 26.11 5.99 -31.70
N SER A 448 26.64 6.98 -32.42
CA SER A 448 26.84 6.92 -33.87
C SER A 448 28.08 6.15 -34.33
N GLY A 449 29.00 5.78 -33.43
CA GLY A 449 30.20 5.00 -33.75
C GLY A 449 29.88 3.52 -34.00
N ARG A 450 29.94 3.06 -35.26
CA ARG A 450 29.51 1.72 -35.67
C ARG A 450 30.38 0.54 -35.19
N ASN A 451 31.58 0.78 -34.65
CA ASN A 451 32.49 -0.29 -34.22
C ASN A 451 32.59 -0.44 -32.70
N LYS A 452 32.29 -1.66 -32.20
CA LYS A 452 32.52 -2.04 -30.78
C LYS A 452 33.98 -1.87 -30.37
N ASP A 453 34.93 -2.10 -31.28
CA ASP A 453 36.36 -1.97 -30.99
C ASP A 453 36.81 -0.51 -30.81
N GLU A 454 36.18 0.46 -31.51
CA GLU A 454 36.47 1.89 -31.29
C GLU A 454 35.90 2.36 -29.95
N LYS A 455 34.69 1.91 -29.60
CA LYS A 455 34.09 2.11 -28.26
C LYS A 455 35.04 1.56 -27.18
N LEU A 456 35.55 0.33 -27.36
CA LEU A 456 36.45 -0.32 -26.40
C LEU A 456 37.84 0.32 -26.36
N ALA A 457 38.35 0.86 -27.47
CA ALA A 457 39.64 1.54 -27.54
C ALA A 457 39.66 2.83 -26.70
N ARG A 458 38.64 3.70 -26.83
CA ARG A 458 38.54 4.92 -26.01
C ARG A 458 38.40 4.60 -24.51
N ALA A 459 37.62 3.58 -24.17
CA ALA A 459 37.54 3.07 -22.79
C ALA A 459 38.89 2.56 -22.27
N ARG A 460 39.67 1.86 -23.11
CA ARG A 460 41.02 1.37 -22.75
C ARG A 460 42.03 2.50 -22.59
N VAL A 461 41.95 3.59 -23.36
CA VAL A 461 42.79 4.78 -23.15
C VAL A 461 42.51 5.39 -21.77
N LEU A 462 41.23 5.54 -21.41
CA LEU A 462 40.80 5.99 -20.08
C LEU A 462 41.18 5.04 -18.94
N LEU A 463 41.36 3.74 -19.19
CA LEU A 463 41.72 2.74 -18.19
C LEU A 463 43.24 2.49 -18.10
N ASN A 464 43.99 2.72 -19.18
CA ASN A 464 45.43 2.53 -19.19
C ASN A 464 46.16 3.55 -18.31
N SER A 465 45.62 4.76 -18.18
CA SER A 465 46.08 5.75 -17.20
C SER A 465 45.71 5.39 -15.75
N VAL A 466 44.88 4.37 -15.52
CA VAL A 466 44.35 3.96 -14.21
C VAL A 466 44.74 2.51 -13.86
N GLN A 467 45.82 1.99 -14.47
CA GLN A 467 46.30 0.60 -14.34
C GLN A 467 46.57 0.09 -12.91
N GLN A 468 46.57 0.97 -11.90
CA GLN A 468 46.81 0.61 -10.50
C GLN A 468 45.53 0.25 -9.71
N PHE A 469 44.32 0.51 -10.23
CA PHE A 469 43.08 0.32 -9.48
C PHE A 469 42.24 -0.88 -9.94
N LYS A 470 41.64 -1.57 -8.96
CA LYS A 470 40.73 -2.71 -9.23
C LYS A 470 39.45 -2.19 -9.90
N PRO A 471 38.90 -2.90 -10.91
CA PRO A 471 37.68 -2.49 -11.61
C PRO A 471 36.40 -2.54 -10.74
N SER A 472 36.50 -3.00 -9.48
CA SER A 472 35.45 -2.89 -8.46
C SER A 472 35.22 -1.45 -8.00
N ASP A 473 36.26 -0.64 -7.92
CA ASP A 473 36.20 0.70 -7.33
C ASP A 473 36.00 1.77 -8.41
N PHE A 474 34.77 1.79 -8.95
CA PHE A 474 34.31 2.86 -9.83
C PHE A 474 34.48 4.25 -9.22
N HIS A 475 34.44 4.37 -7.89
CA HIS A 475 34.70 5.62 -7.19
C HIS A 475 36.15 6.08 -7.33
N ALA A 476 37.13 5.18 -7.17
CA ALA A 476 38.54 5.50 -7.44
C ALA A 476 38.76 5.89 -8.90
N LEU A 477 38.14 5.16 -9.85
CA LEU A 477 38.10 5.55 -11.26
C LEU A 477 37.47 6.93 -11.48
N THR A 478 36.44 7.28 -10.71
CA THR A 478 35.77 8.60 -10.75
C THR A 478 36.67 9.70 -10.22
N GLN A 479 37.35 9.51 -9.09
CA GLN A 479 38.30 10.46 -8.53
C GLN A 479 39.49 10.67 -9.48
N VAL A 480 40.10 9.60 -9.98
CA VAL A 480 41.23 9.68 -10.92
C VAL A 480 40.81 10.34 -12.23
N ALA A 481 39.59 10.09 -12.74
CA ALA A 481 39.05 10.79 -13.90
C ALA A 481 38.67 12.26 -13.61
N LEU A 482 38.38 12.62 -12.34
CA LEU A 482 38.16 14.00 -11.90
C LEU A 482 39.46 14.78 -11.71
N GLU A 483 40.54 14.11 -11.31
CA GLU A 483 41.88 14.67 -11.10
C GLU A 483 42.63 14.81 -12.43
N HIS A 484 42.55 13.80 -13.30
CA HIS A 484 43.18 13.79 -14.62
C HIS A 484 42.24 14.28 -15.73
N LYS A 485 41.22 15.10 -15.41
CA LYS A 485 40.24 15.66 -16.37
C LYS A 485 40.88 16.16 -17.65
N GLU A 486 41.95 16.93 -17.51
CA GLU A 486 42.65 17.60 -18.61
C GLU A 486 43.38 16.65 -19.56
N THR A 487 43.59 15.38 -19.19
CA THR A 487 44.19 14.35 -20.07
C THR A 487 43.14 13.31 -20.50
N ALA A 488 42.24 12.95 -19.59
CA ALA A 488 41.19 11.95 -19.79
C ALA A 488 40.05 12.45 -20.71
N LEU A 489 39.70 13.74 -20.64
CA LEU A 489 38.52 14.31 -21.29
C LEU A 489 38.85 15.26 -22.46
N GLN A 490 40.10 15.28 -22.96
CA GLN A 490 40.53 16.15 -24.08
C GLN A 490 39.71 16.00 -25.37
N SER A 491 39.01 14.87 -25.52
CA SER A 491 38.16 14.59 -26.69
C SER A 491 36.71 15.08 -26.55
N LEU A 492 36.35 15.70 -25.41
CA LEU A 492 35.01 16.22 -25.13
C LEU A 492 34.98 17.75 -25.18
N SER A 493 33.85 18.29 -25.59
CA SER A 493 33.56 19.73 -25.52
C SER A 493 33.29 20.20 -24.07
N PRO A 494 33.40 21.51 -23.77
CA PRO A 494 33.16 22.04 -22.42
C PRO A 494 31.78 21.66 -21.85
N ASP A 495 30.74 21.68 -22.68
CA ASP A 495 29.37 21.31 -22.31
C ASP A 495 29.26 19.81 -21.96
N GLU A 496 29.97 18.95 -22.68
CA GLU A 496 30.02 17.50 -22.40
C GLU A 496 30.79 17.21 -21.10
N VAL A 497 31.88 17.95 -20.83
CA VAL A 497 32.61 17.87 -19.55
C VAL A 497 31.73 18.35 -18.38
N GLN A 498 30.90 19.38 -18.58
CA GLN A 498 29.91 19.81 -17.59
C GLN A 498 28.85 18.72 -17.34
N ASP A 499 28.32 18.09 -18.40
CA ASP A 499 27.34 17.00 -18.30
C ASP A 499 27.89 15.79 -17.52
N VAL A 500 29.16 15.42 -17.76
CA VAL A 500 29.90 14.41 -17.00
C VAL A 500 30.04 14.82 -15.52
N SER A 501 30.42 16.06 -15.26
CA SER A 501 30.53 16.57 -13.87
C SER A 501 29.16 16.59 -13.15
N CYS A 502 28.07 16.89 -13.86
CA CYS A 502 26.71 16.86 -13.31
C CYS A 502 26.22 15.44 -12.98
N MET A 503 26.70 14.41 -13.70
CA MET A 503 26.46 13.02 -13.32
C MET A 503 27.17 12.67 -12.01
N PHE A 504 28.48 12.92 -11.91
CA PHE A 504 29.28 12.50 -10.75
C PHE A 504 28.85 13.17 -9.44
N GLN A 505 28.25 14.36 -9.46
CA GLN A 505 27.66 14.98 -8.27
C GLN A 505 26.42 14.25 -7.72
N VAL A 506 25.72 13.49 -8.56
CA VAL A 506 24.46 12.79 -8.22
C VAL A 506 24.68 11.27 -8.09
N LEU A 507 25.80 10.75 -8.59
CA LEU A 507 26.17 9.34 -8.42
C LEU A 507 26.29 9.00 -6.91
N PRO A 508 25.61 7.94 -6.42
CA PRO A 508 25.58 7.68 -4.98
C PRO A 508 26.96 7.24 -4.47
N ASN A 509 27.52 8.04 -3.56
CA ASN A 509 28.72 7.70 -2.82
C ASN A 509 28.34 7.33 -1.39
N ILE A 510 28.27 6.03 -1.10
CA ILE A 510 27.88 5.52 0.23
C ILE A 510 29.07 5.02 1.04
N LYS A 511 29.08 5.42 2.31
CA LYS A 511 29.72 4.70 3.41
C LYS A 511 28.68 3.72 3.96
N PHE A 512 29.05 2.46 4.13
CA PHE A 512 28.19 1.40 4.66
C PHE A 512 28.88 0.81 5.88
N GLU A 513 28.18 0.76 7.00
CA GLU A 513 28.68 0.25 8.28
C GLU A 513 27.59 -0.58 8.96
N GLY A 514 27.98 -1.50 9.85
CA GLY A 514 27.04 -2.38 10.51
C GLY A 514 27.50 -2.85 11.87
N ALA A 515 26.55 -3.07 12.78
CA ALA A 515 26.77 -3.60 14.11
C ALA A 515 25.62 -4.56 14.50
N VAL A 516 25.94 -5.62 15.23
CA VAL A 516 24.96 -6.56 15.78
C VAL A 516 24.80 -6.29 17.28
N TYR A 517 23.57 -6.27 17.77
CA TYR A 517 23.24 -6.19 19.20
C TYR A 517 21.94 -6.95 19.49
N VAL A 518 21.71 -7.30 20.75
CA VAL A 518 20.42 -7.76 21.27
C VAL A 518 19.79 -6.58 22.03
N GLU A 519 18.46 -6.41 21.95
CA GLU A 519 17.78 -5.32 22.67
C GLU A 519 17.85 -5.57 24.18
N ASP A 520 18.15 -4.51 24.94
CA ASP A 520 18.33 -4.49 26.40
C ASP A 520 19.43 -5.39 27.01
N GLU A 521 20.13 -6.20 26.21
CA GLU A 521 21.26 -7.04 26.65
C GLU A 521 22.63 -6.51 26.19
N LYS A 522 23.67 -6.77 26.98
CA LYS A 522 25.07 -6.35 26.68
C LYS A 522 25.85 -7.35 25.85
N GLU A 523 25.50 -8.62 25.95
CA GLU A 523 26.20 -9.75 25.37
C GLU A 523 25.20 -10.54 24.52
N ILE A 524 25.70 -11.21 23.49
CA ILE A 524 24.89 -12.01 22.56
C ILE A 524 25.14 -13.47 22.91
N CYS A 525 24.09 -14.27 23.08
CA CYS A 525 24.23 -15.71 23.33
C CYS A 525 23.48 -16.54 22.30
N VAL A 526 23.69 -17.85 22.37
CA VAL A 526 22.95 -18.83 21.55
C VAL A 526 21.48 -18.87 21.98
N GLY A 527 20.58 -18.75 21.01
CA GLY A 527 19.12 -18.71 21.21
C GLY A 527 18.50 -17.32 21.06
N ASP A 528 19.29 -16.25 21.16
CA ASP A 528 18.77 -14.88 21.07
C ASP A 528 18.36 -14.51 19.63
N ILE A 529 17.43 -13.55 19.52
CA ILE A 529 17.10 -12.87 18.26
C ILE A 529 17.93 -11.59 18.19
N ALA A 530 19.09 -11.67 17.54
CA ALA A 530 19.98 -10.53 17.37
C ALA A 530 19.48 -9.58 16.27
N THR A 531 19.65 -8.28 16.49
CA THR A 531 19.37 -7.23 15.51
C THR A 531 20.67 -6.74 14.89
N CYS A 532 20.82 -6.94 13.58
CA CYS A 532 21.86 -6.30 12.80
C CYS A 532 21.37 -4.91 12.35
N ARG A 533 21.98 -3.84 12.88
CA ARG A 533 21.77 -2.46 12.43
C ARG A 533 22.82 -2.11 11.40
N LEU A 534 22.36 -1.78 10.21
CA LEU A 534 23.16 -1.41 9.05
C LEU A 534 22.86 0.05 8.70
N THR A 535 23.90 0.87 8.59
CA THR A 535 23.77 2.32 8.37
C THR A 535 24.37 2.68 7.01
N ILE A 536 23.53 3.21 6.12
CA ILE A 536 23.93 3.77 4.83
C ILE A 536 24.09 5.28 5.00
N THR A 537 25.31 5.81 4.82
CA THR A 537 25.59 7.25 4.87
C THR A 537 26.03 7.74 3.50
N ARG A 538 25.22 8.60 2.87
CA ARG A 538 25.50 9.26 1.59
C ARG A 538 26.48 10.42 1.81
N GLN A 539 27.70 10.27 1.32
CA GLN A 539 28.78 11.27 1.45
C GLN A 539 28.65 12.44 0.45
N ASN A 540 27.85 12.28 -0.61
CA ASN A 540 27.62 13.31 -1.64
C ASN A 540 26.53 14.34 -1.28
N LEU A 541 25.89 14.20 -0.11
CA LEU A 541 24.79 15.06 0.38
C LEU A 541 25.21 15.85 1.63
N ASN A 542 24.76 17.10 1.72
CA ASN A 542 24.90 17.90 2.95
C ASN A 542 23.81 17.52 3.97
N ASP A 543 23.94 17.99 5.20
CA ASP A 543 22.95 17.70 6.24
C ASP A 543 21.62 18.42 5.93
N GLY A 544 20.54 17.63 5.82
CA GLY A 544 19.22 18.11 5.39
C GLY A 544 18.95 18.01 3.88
N ASP A 545 19.95 17.70 3.04
CA ASP A 545 19.72 17.40 1.63
C ASP A 545 19.13 15.99 1.44
N ALA A 546 18.28 15.84 0.42
CA ALA A 546 17.79 14.55 -0.05
C ALA A 546 18.35 14.21 -1.44
N GLN A 547 18.50 12.92 -1.71
CA GLN A 547 18.82 12.43 -3.05
C GLN A 547 17.65 12.66 -4.03
N GLY A 548 17.95 13.08 -5.25
CA GLY A 548 16.95 13.29 -6.32
C GLY A 548 16.82 12.11 -7.27
N ASP A 549 16.13 12.33 -8.40
CA ASP A 549 16.05 11.35 -9.49
C ASP A 549 17.46 10.91 -9.97
N ILE A 550 17.64 9.62 -10.20
CA ILE A 550 18.89 9.03 -10.67
C ILE A 550 19.28 9.56 -12.06
N HIS A 551 20.58 9.58 -12.34
CA HIS A 551 21.06 9.76 -13.71
C HIS A 551 20.72 8.52 -14.55
N ALA A 552 19.60 8.56 -15.27
CA ALA A 552 19.18 7.53 -16.23
C ALA A 552 18.49 8.19 -17.44
N PRO A 553 19.23 8.82 -18.36
CA PRO A 553 18.64 9.62 -19.45
C PRO A 553 17.95 8.78 -20.53
N TYR A 554 18.35 7.52 -20.74
CA TYR A 554 17.80 6.65 -21.78
C TYR A 554 16.59 5.83 -21.32
N PHE A 555 16.48 5.54 -20.01
CA PHE A 555 15.34 4.81 -19.46
C PHE A 555 14.04 5.62 -19.61
N PRO A 556 12.86 5.03 -19.86
CA PRO A 556 11.64 5.80 -20.14
C PRO A 556 11.18 6.70 -18.99
N ASP A 557 11.12 6.18 -17.77
CA ASP A 557 10.49 6.88 -16.64
C ASP A 557 11.51 7.58 -15.73
N LYS A 558 11.06 8.56 -14.94
CA LYS A 558 11.79 9.01 -13.74
C LYS A 558 11.94 7.84 -12.75
N ARG A 559 13.07 7.77 -12.07
CA ARG A 559 13.38 6.75 -11.07
C ARG A 559 14.17 7.36 -9.94
N GLN A 560 13.86 6.92 -8.73
CA GLN A 560 14.68 7.07 -7.55
C GLN A 560 15.50 5.79 -7.36
N GLU A 561 16.53 5.84 -6.53
CA GLU A 561 17.37 4.68 -6.24
C GLU A 561 16.66 3.67 -5.32
N GLU A 562 16.81 2.38 -5.61
CA GLU A 562 16.36 1.29 -4.74
C GLU A 562 17.60 0.50 -4.27
N TRP A 563 17.84 0.48 -2.97
CA TRP A 563 18.93 -0.23 -2.33
C TRP A 563 18.45 -1.58 -1.79
N PHE A 564 19.19 -2.64 -2.12
CA PHE A 564 18.94 -3.99 -1.64
C PHE A 564 20.01 -4.33 -0.61
N VAL A 565 19.61 -4.29 0.66
CA VAL A 565 20.48 -4.57 1.81
C VAL A 565 20.15 -5.94 2.35
N PHE A 566 21.15 -6.80 2.52
CA PHE A 566 20.96 -8.14 3.10
C PHE A 566 22.15 -8.61 3.92
N ILE A 567 21.90 -9.59 4.78
CA ILE A 567 22.92 -10.28 5.57
C ILE A 567 22.94 -11.76 5.25
N ALA A 568 24.14 -12.32 5.11
CA ALA A 568 24.37 -13.75 4.95
C ALA A 568 25.54 -14.24 5.81
N ASP A 569 25.52 -15.49 6.27
CA ASP A 569 26.69 -16.12 6.89
C ASP A 569 27.82 -16.24 5.85
N LYS A 570 29.02 -15.78 6.21
CA LYS A 570 30.22 -15.85 5.36
C LYS A 570 30.66 -17.29 5.07
N GLN A 571 30.37 -18.24 5.98
CA GLN A 571 30.78 -19.63 5.83
C GLN A 571 29.82 -20.43 4.95
N THR A 572 28.51 -20.38 5.24
CA THR A 572 27.50 -21.16 4.50
C THR A 572 26.97 -20.43 3.26
N ASN A 573 27.16 -19.11 3.14
CA ASN A 573 26.43 -18.23 2.22
C ASN A 573 24.91 -18.31 2.42
N GLU A 574 24.44 -18.57 3.64
CA GLU A 574 23.02 -18.60 3.98
C GLU A 574 22.49 -17.20 4.30
N LEU A 575 21.46 -16.77 3.55
CA LEU A 575 20.79 -15.49 3.73
C LEU A 575 19.85 -15.53 4.95
N TYR A 576 20.09 -14.68 5.95
CA TYR A 576 19.18 -14.54 7.10
C TYR A 576 18.02 -13.57 6.85
N GLY A 577 18.25 -12.54 6.02
CA GLY A 577 17.21 -11.57 5.72
C GLY A 577 17.69 -10.47 4.78
N TYR A 578 16.73 -9.78 4.15
CA TYR A 578 16.97 -8.63 3.31
C TYR A 578 15.91 -7.55 3.54
N LYS A 579 16.25 -6.30 3.16
CA LYS A 579 15.33 -5.17 3.12
C LYS A 579 15.61 -4.33 1.88
N ALA A 580 14.56 -4.03 1.13
CA ALA A 580 14.62 -3.03 0.06
C ALA A 580 14.37 -1.64 0.64
N VAL A 581 15.19 -0.66 0.24
CA VAL A 581 15.25 0.68 0.83
C VAL A 581 15.16 1.71 -0.28
N GLN A 582 14.14 2.57 -0.19
CA GLN A 582 13.87 3.67 -1.14
C GLN A 582 13.91 5.04 -0.44
N ASP A 583 14.55 5.12 0.74
CA ASP A 583 14.68 6.37 1.50
C ASP A 583 15.84 7.22 0.93
N ASN A 584 15.55 8.47 0.61
CA ASN A 584 16.43 9.43 -0.05
C ASN A 584 17.21 10.32 0.95
N GLN A 585 17.03 10.16 2.26
CA GLN A 585 17.75 10.91 3.29
C GLN A 585 19.28 10.67 3.26
N LYS A 586 20.07 11.58 3.84
CA LYS A 586 21.54 11.43 3.91
C LYS A 586 21.98 10.17 4.66
N VAL A 587 21.36 9.89 5.81
CA VAL A 587 21.64 8.71 6.64
C VAL A 587 20.37 7.87 6.68
N VAL A 588 20.49 6.57 6.42
CA VAL A 588 19.38 5.62 6.48
C VAL A 588 19.81 4.40 7.29
N GLU A 589 19.03 4.08 8.32
CA GLU A 589 19.25 2.90 9.17
C GLU A 589 18.34 1.75 8.75
N VAL A 590 18.93 0.55 8.70
CA VAL A 590 18.31 -0.68 8.24
C VAL A 590 18.51 -1.73 9.32
N LEU A 591 17.43 -2.09 10.00
CA LEU A 591 17.41 -3.15 11.00
C LEU A 591 16.98 -4.47 10.35
N ILE A 592 17.78 -5.52 10.53
CA ILE A 592 17.45 -6.90 10.13
C ILE A 592 17.66 -7.80 11.35
N GLN A 593 16.60 -8.50 11.76
CA GLN A 593 16.63 -9.45 12.87
C GLN A 593 16.90 -10.86 12.37
N PHE A 594 17.66 -11.65 13.13
CA PHE A 594 17.98 -13.05 12.82
C PHE A 594 18.26 -13.86 14.11
N PRO A 595 17.98 -15.18 14.12
CA PRO A 595 18.26 -16.02 15.28
C PRO A 595 19.75 -16.43 15.35
N VAL A 596 20.33 -16.44 16.55
CA VAL A 596 21.71 -16.87 16.80
C VAL A 596 21.73 -18.36 17.17
N LEU A 597 22.16 -19.21 16.23
CA LEU A 597 21.98 -20.68 16.32
C LEU A 597 23.23 -21.49 16.71
N LYS A 598 24.39 -20.85 16.86
CA LYS A 598 25.71 -21.51 17.02
C LYS A 598 26.52 -20.73 18.06
N PRO A 599 27.27 -21.38 18.96
CA PRO A 599 28.18 -20.70 19.88
C PRO A 599 29.46 -20.20 19.16
N LEU A 600 30.27 -19.43 19.88
CA LEU A 600 31.60 -18.93 19.47
C LEU A 600 31.55 -17.82 18.39
N GLN A 601 32.59 -17.73 17.55
CA GLN A 601 32.78 -16.61 16.62
C GLN A 601 31.91 -16.71 15.38
N TRP A 602 31.17 -15.64 15.12
CA TRP A 602 30.37 -15.41 13.92
C TRP A 602 31.04 -14.39 13.01
N THR A 603 30.84 -14.54 11.70
CA THR A 603 31.20 -13.54 10.69
C THR A 603 30.06 -13.38 9.69
N LEU A 604 29.25 -12.35 9.84
CA LEU A 604 28.19 -12.04 8.88
C LEU A 604 28.74 -11.18 7.75
N THR A 605 28.37 -11.52 6.52
CA THR A 605 28.59 -10.69 5.34
C THR A 605 27.37 -9.81 5.13
N ALA A 606 27.46 -8.52 5.43
CA ALA A 606 26.44 -7.55 5.08
C ALA A 606 26.71 -6.99 3.68
N VAL A 607 25.72 -7.07 2.79
CA VAL A 607 25.82 -6.65 1.40
C VAL A 607 24.77 -5.57 1.12
N CYS A 608 25.20 -4.46 0.54
CA CYS A 608 24.37 -3.34 0.11
C CYS A 608 24.56 -3.13 -1.40
N LEU A 609 23.56 -3.50 -2.19
CA LEU A 609 23.58 -3.40 -3.65
C LEU A 609 22.62 -2.31 -4.13
N ALA A 610 23.09 -1.39 -4.96
CA ALA A 610 22.20 -0.49 -5.69
C ALA A 610 21.50 -1.24 -6.83
N ASP A 611 20.32 -0.81 -7.27
CA ASP A 611 19.71 -1.32 -8.51
C ASP A 611 19.97 -0.44 -9.74
N CYS A 612 20.35 0.82 -9.51
CA CYS A 612 20.29 1.89 -10.49
C CYS A 612 21.61 2.24 -11.18
N CYS A 613 22.75 1.97 -10.55
CA CYS A 613 24.09 2.39 -11.02
C CYS A 613 25.15 1.32 -10.71
N PHE A 614 26.24 1.35 -11.48
CA PHE A 614 27.41 0.51 -11.22
C PHE A 614 28.39 1.21 -10.28
N GLY A 615 29.02 0.44 -9.39
CA GLY A 615 30.17 0.91 -8.59
C GLY A 615 29.84 1.53 -7.23
N SER A 616 28.56 1.60 -6.87
CA SER A 616 28.11 2.03 -5.53
C SER A 616 27.80 0.85 -4.60
N ASP A 617 28.06 -0.38 -5.04
CA ASP A 617 27.88 -1.60 -4.24
C ASP A 617 28.91 -1.67 -3.10
N ARG A 618 28.47 -2.06 -1.90
CA ARG A 618 29.33 -2.21 -0.72
C ARG A 618 29.07 -3.53 -0.01
N THR A 619 30.14 -4.15 0.47
CA THR A 619 30.10 -5.35 1.30
C THR A 619 30.98 -5.11 2.52
N VAL A 620 30.48 -5.48 3.70
CA VAL A 620 31.17 -5.33 4.98
C VAL A 620 31.01 -6.63 5.77
N ASP A 621 32.12 -7.15 6.26
CA ASP A 621 32.14 -8.30 7.16
C ASP A 621 31.98 -7.79 8.60
N ILE A 622 30.98 -8.31 9.32
CA ILE A 622 30.65 -7.94 10.69
C ILE A 622 30.94 -9.15 11.59
N PRO A 623 32.11 -9.21 12.24
CA PRO A 623 32.40 -10.24 13.22
C PRO A 623 31.70 -9.94 14.56
N PHE A 624 31.16 -10.96 15.20
CA PHE A 624 30.69 -10.90 16.59
C PHE A 624 30.89 -12.27 17.27
N THR A 625 30.74 -12.34 18.59
CA THR A 625 30.85 -13.59 19.35
C THR A 625 29.51 -13.88 20.03
N ALA A 626 29.05 -15.12 19.94
CA ALA A 626 27.91 -15.64 20.69
C ALA A 626 28.41 -16.50 21.86
N GLN A 627 28.08 -16.13 23.09
CA GLN A 627 28.39 -16.90 24.30
C GLN A 627 27.37 -18.02 24.53
N LEU A 628 27.70 -19.01 25.36
CA LEU A 628 26.69 -19.95 25.85
C LEU A 628 25.85 -19.28 26.95
N PRO A 629 24.54 -19.58 27.06
CA PRO A 629 23.70 -19.01 28.11
C PRO A 629 24.21 -19.27 29.54
N GLU A 630 24.94 -20.38 29.73
CA GLU A 630 25.57 -20.78 31.00
C GLU A 630 26.80 -19.93 31.38
N GLU A 631 27.38 -19.19 30.43
CA GLU A 631 28.60 -18.38 30.64
C GLU A 631 28.28 -16.92 31.04
N THR A 632 27.02 -16.50 30.94
CA THR A 632 26.58 -15.10 31.13
C THR A 632 25.66 -14.90 32.33
N ASP A 633 26.06 -14.04 33.28
CA ASP A 633 25.20 -13.57 34.38
C ASP A 633 24.10 -12.62 33.86
N ARG A 634 23.07 -13.18 33.22
CA ARG A 634 21.86 -12.42 32.85
C ARG A 634 21.08 -12.05 34.10
N GLN A 635 21.17 -10.79 34.50
CA GLN A 635 20.28 -10.23 35.53
C GLN A 635 18.86 -10.17 34.97
N VAL A 636 18.02 -11.14 35.35
CA VAL A 636 16.58 -11.11 35.09
C VAL A 636 16.01 -9.85 35.73
N PHE A 637 15.64 -8.87 34.91
CA PHE A 637 15.00 -7.65 35.39
C PHE A 637 13.53 -7.97 35.74
N ILE A 638 13.31 -8.42 36.98
CA ILE A 638 11.97 -8.58 37.53
C ILE A 638 11.40 -7.17 37.74
N HIS A 639 10.27 -6.85 37.09
CA HIS A 639 9.67 -5.53 37.25
C HIS A 639 9.20 -5.37 38.71
N PRO A 640 9.35 -4.21 39.36
CA PRO A 640 8.94 -4.05 40.76
C PRO A 640 7.44 -4.26 40.98
N ASP A 641 6.62 -4.10 39.94
CA ASP A 641 5.19 -4.45 39.99
C ASP A 641 4.95 -5.98 40.01
N ASP A 642 5.83 -6.78 39.38
CA ASP A 642 5.73 -8.25 39.41
C ASP A 642 6.11 -8.78 40.80
N VAL A 643 7.19 -8.23 41.41
CA VAL A 643 7.54 -8.49 42.82
C VAL A 643 6.41 -8.08 43.77
N ALA A 644 5.66 -7.01 43.43
CA ALA A 644 4.50 -6.57 44.21
C ALA A 644 3.25 -7.43 43.97
N LEU A 645 3.18 -8.21 42.88
CA LEU A 645 2.13 -9.19 42.60
C LEU A 645 2.39 -10.51 43.32
N ASP A 646 3.64 -10.97 43.43
CA ASP A 646 4.01 -12.14 44.24
C ASP A 646 3.65 -11.96 45.73
N GLY A 647 3.66 -10.71 46.23
CA GLY A 647 3.21 -10.36 47.57
C GLY A 647 1.68 -10.22 47.74
N GLN A 648 0.90 -10.38 46.68
CA GLN A 648 -0.56 -10.31 46.72
C GLN A 648 -1.15 -11.73 46.70
N ALA A 649 -2.06 -12.01 47.65
CA ALA A 649 -2.85 -13.23 47.59
C ALA A 649 -3.57 -13.31 46.24
N SER A 650 -3.45 -14.45 45.57
CA SER A 650 -4.11 -14.66 44.27
C SER A 650 -5.62 -14.40 44.39
N LEU A 651 -6.28 -13.96 43.31
CA LEU A 651 -7.73 -13.69 43.33
C LEU A 651 -8.53 -14.89 43.88
N MET A 652 -8.08 -16.12 43.60
CA MET A 652 -8.67 -17.36 44.13
C MET A 652 -8.50 -17.49 45.66
N GLN A 653 -7.30 -17.19 46.17
CA GLN A 653 -7.01 -17.18 47.60
C GLN A 653 -7.72 -16.04 48.34
N GLN A 654 -7.96 -14.91 47.67
CA GLN A 654 -8.76 -13.81 48.20
C GLN A 654 -10.24 -14.18 48.29
N ILE A 655 -10.78 -14.91 47.30
CA ILE A 655 -12.17 -15.42 47.31
C ILE A 655 -12.35 -16.50 48.40
N LEU A 656 -11.38 -17.41 48.56
CA LEU A 656 -11.37 -18.39 49.66
C LEU A 656 -11.26 -17.70 51.03
N GLY A 657 -10.43 -16.65 51.14
CA GLY A 657 -10.29 -15.85 52.35
C GLY A 657 -11.52 -15.02 52.70
N THR A 658 -12.34 -14.60 51.73
CA THR A 658 -13.65 -14.00 52.05
C THR A 658 -14.66 -15.06 52.46
N ALA A 659 -14.72 -16.22 51.78
CA ALA A 659 -15.63 -17.30 52.15
C ALA A 659 -15.40 -17.81 53.59
N ALA A 660 -14.15 -17.82 54.06
CA ALA A 660 -13.80 -18.20 55.43
C ALA A 660 -14.03 -17.10 56.49
N ASN A 661 -14.29 -15.84 56.09
CA ASN A 661 -14.61 -14.74 57.02
C ASN A 661 -16.12 -14.41 57.04
N ASP A 662 -16.89 -14.89 56.06
CA ASP A 662 -18.34 -14.68 55.96
C ASP A 662 -19.15 -15.71 56.78
N GLU A 663 -18.50 -16.64 57.50
CA GLU A 663 -19.17 -17.69 58.31
C GLU A 663 -19.22 -17.41 59.83
N ASP A 664 -18.53 -16.36 60.34
CA ASP A 664 -18.34 -16.10 61.78
C ASP A 664 -19.05 -14.83 62.35
N GLU A 665 -20.13 -14.35 61.73
CA GLU A 665 -21.03 -13.31 62.32
C GLU A 665 -22.49 -13.79 62.45
N ASP A 666 -22.76 -14.89 63.18
CA ASP A 666 -24.12 -15.16 63.70
C ASP A 666 -24.15 -16.25 64.83
N GLU A 667 -23.68 -15.93 66.04
CA GLU A 667 -24.07 -16.70 67.24
C GLU A 667 -24.51 -15.81 68.41
N ASN A 668 -25.78 -15.96 68.83
CA ASN A 668 -26.26 -15.49 70.13
C ASN A 668 -27.52 -16.23 70.64
N SER A 669 -27.36 -17.47 71.12
CA SER A 669 -28.04 -17.95 72.33
C SER A 669 -27.46 -19.30 72.80
N PRO A 670 -27.37 -19.55 74.12
CA PRO A 670 -26.58 -20.65 74.67
C PRO A 670 -27.38 -21.95 74.86
N ASP A 671 -26.68 -23.09 74.97
CA ASP A 671 -26.72 -23.91 76.20
C ASP A 671 -25.69 -25.07 76.23
N ALA A 672 -24.89 -25.08 77.30
CA ALA A 672 -24.32 -26.22 78.05
C ALA A 672 -23.25 -27.20 77.48
N ALA A 673 -22.20 -27.34 78.33
CA ALA A 673 -21.41 -28.55 78.65
C ALA A 673 -20.15 -28.91 77.82
N ASP A 674 -19.00 -28.39 78.29
CA ASP A 674 -17.77 -29.10 78.70
C ASP A 674 -17.35 -30.40 77.98
N GLU A 675 -16.15 -30.40 77.35
CA GLU A 675 -14.91 -31.08 77.85
C GLU A 675 -13.73 -30.96 76.82
N GLU A 676 -12.55 -30.55 77.30
CA GLU A 676 -11.22 -30.65 76.63
C GLU A 676 -10.61 -32.07 76.83
N PRO A 677 -9.45 -32.50 76.23
CA PRO A 677 -8.37 -31.77 75.51
C PRO A 677 -8.06 -32.41 74.10
N ASP A 678 -6.89 -32.39 73.42
CA ASP A 678 -5.49 -32.11 73.80
C ASP A 678 -4.51 -31.82 72.61
N GLU A 679 -3.25 -31.51 72.98
CA GLU A 679 -1.92 -31.63 72.33
C GLU A 679 -1.69 -32.49 71.03
N SER A 680 -0.56 -32.41 70.27
CA SER A 680 0.60 -31.47 70.18
C SER A 680 1.48 -31.72 68.91
N HIS A 681 2.34 -30.74 68.56
CA HIS A 681 3.63 -30.77 67.82
C HIS A 681 3.93 -31.62 66.53
N LEU A 682 4.29 -30.92 65.44
CA LEU A 682 5.64 -30.80 64.77
C LEU A 682 6.66 -32.00 64.77
N PRO A 683 7.67 -32.04 63.85
CA PRO A 683 7.78 -31.60 62.44
C PRO A 683 8.65 -32.51 61.50
N GLU A 684 8.89 -32.07 60.26
CA GLU A 684 10.10 -32.22 59.38
C GLU A 684 10.76 -33.59 59.05
N GLY A 685 11.25 -33.74 57.79
CA GLY A 685 12.18 -34.84 57.42
C GLY A 685 12.39 -35.07 55.90
N GLU A 686 13.63 -34.91 55.43
CA GLU A 686 14.13 -34.86 54.04
C GLU A 686 14.09 -36.16 53.18
N ALA A 687 14.45 -36.03 51.89
CA ALA A 687 14.58 -37.10 50.87
C ALA A 687 15.91 -37.91 50.99
N PRO A 688 16.07 -39.05 50.27
CA PRO A 688 16.70 -39.04 48.93
C PRO A 688 16.23 -40.19 47.99
N GLY A 689 16.89 -40.42 46.84
CA GLY A 689 16.56 -41.54 45.91
C GLY A 689 17.77 -42.19 45.21
N HIS A 690 17.55 -43.31 44.49
CA HIS A 690 18.46 -43.84 43.45
C HIS A 690 17.87 -44.99 42.59
N GLN A 691 18.07 -44.88 41.26
CA GLN A 691 18.39 -45.89 40.20
C GLN A 691 17.69 -47.28 40.04
N HIS A 692 17.23 -47.50 38.78
CA HIS A 692 17.28 -48.70 37.90
C HIS A 692 16.95 -50.13 38.38
N SER A 693 16.01 -50.80 37.67
CA SER A 693 16.26 -52.08 36.95
C SER A 693 15.11 -52.50 36.00
N ASP A 694 15.45 -53.36 35.03
CA ASP A 694 14.68 -53.87 33.88
C ASP A 694 13.43 -54.74 34.17
N ALA A 695 12.58 -54.97 33.14
CA ALA A 695 12.28 -56.31 32.56
C ALA A 695 10.86 -56.44 31.90
N GLU A 696 10.82 -57.09 30.72
CA GLU A 696 9.75 -57.98 30.14
C GLU A 696 8.26 -57.52 30.08
N GLY A 697 7.40 -57.94 29.15
CA GLY A 697 7.52 -58.83 27.97
C GLY A 697 6.20 -59.60 27.69
N ARG A 698 5.90 -59.92 26.41
CA ARG A 698 4.82 -60.82 25.87
C ARG A 698 3.35 -60.34 25.91
N THR A 699 2.61 -60.20 24.79
CA THR A 699 2.08 -61.14 23.73
C THR A 699 0.78 -61.86 24.15
N GLU A 700 -0.19 -62.25 23.31
CA GLU A 700 -0.29 -62.64 21.86
C GLU A 700 -1.57 -61.98 21.24
N GLY A 701 -1.89 -61.89 19.93
CA GLY A 701 -1.70 -62.76 18.74
C GLY A 701 -3.06 -63.42 18.37
N GLY A 702 -3.56 -63.51 17.13
CA GLY A 702 -3.13 -63.03 15.81
C GLY A 702 -4.20 -63.32 14.71
N THR A 703 -3.93 -62.89 13.47
CA THR A 703 -4.18 -63.58 12.15
C THR A 703 -5.61 -64.07 11.73
N GLU A 704 -5.99 -64.28 10.46
CA GLU A 704 -5.27 -64.43 9.15
C GLU A 704 -6.20 -64.17 7.91
N ASP A 705 -5.60 -63.92 6.72
CA ASP A 705 -5.99 -64.19 5.29
C ASP A 705 -7.45 -64.36 4.77
N GLY A 706 -7.78 -64.16 3.47
CA GLY A 706 -6.97 -63.73 2.30
C GLY A 706 -7.71 -63.80 0.92
N THR A 707 -7.06 -63.25 -0.12
CA THR A 707 -7.12 -63.53 -1.60
C THR A 707 -8.40 -63.42 -2.48
N GLU A 708 -8.23 -62.62 -3.56
CA GLU A 708 -8.62 -62.83 -5.00
C GLU A 708 -10.08 -62.71 -5.54
N GLY A 709 -10.22 -62.13 -6.75
CA GLY A 709 -11.43 -62.18 -7.59
C GLY A 709 -11.66 -60.97 -8.53
N GLU A 710 -11.66 -61.18 -9.85
CA GLU A 710 -11.86 -60.14 -10.90
C GLU A 710 -13.35 -59.87 -11.23
N THR A 711 -13.71 -58.69 -11.77
CA THR A 711 -14.37 -58.51 -13.11
C THR A 711 -14.84 -57.08 -13.45
N SER A 712 -14.86 -56.80 -14.76
CA SER A 712 -15.19 -55.60 -15.56
C SER A 712 -16.55 -54.87 -15.37
N GLY A 713 -16.61 -53.57 -15.75
CA GLY A 713 -17.89 -52.90 -16.11
C GLY A 713 -17.88 -51.38 -16.41
N THR A 714 -17.46 -50.97 -17.61
CA THR A 714 -17.53 -49.60 -18.22
C THR A 714 -18.87 -48.83 -18.04
N SER A 715 -18.92 -47.48 -17.97
CA SER A 715 -18.68 -46.58 -19.12
C SER A 715 -18.80 -45.06 -18.81
N GLY A 716 -17.97 -44.24 -19.48
CA GLY A 716 -18.30 -42.94 -20.16
C GLY A 716 -18.67 -41.68 -19.34
N VAL A 717 -18.28 -40.43 -19.67
CA VAL A 717 -17.70 -39.83 -20.90
C VAL A 717 -17.00 -38.48 -20.59
N GLN A 718 -15.88 -38.20 -21.27
CA GLN A 718 -15.15 -36.92 -21.53
C GLN A 718 -14.76 -35.93 -20.40
N GLN A 719 -13.45 -35.66 -20.33
CA GLN A 719 -12.83 -34.42 -19.82
C GLN A 719 -11.68 -34.06 -20.78
N ASP A 720 -11.68 -32.85 -21.35
CA ASP A 720 -10.69 -32.42 -22.35
C ASP A 720 -9.48 -31.72 -21.71
N ASP A 721 -8.35 -32.43 -21.62
CA ASP A 721 -7.05 -31.87 -21.22
C ASP A 721 -6.20 -31.53 -22.45
N THR A 722 -5.72 -30.29 -22.56
CA THR A 722 -4.82 -29.84 -23.64
C THR A 722 -3.49 -29.30 -23.11
N THR A 723 -2.67 -30.19 -22.56
CA THR A 723 -1.28 -29.90 -22.15
C THR A 723 -0.29 -30.21 -23.29
N LEU A 724 0.17 -29.17 -24.00
CA LEU A 724 1.19 -29.30 -25.04
C LEU A 724 2.59 -29.51 -24.43
N LYS A 725 3.09 -30.75 -24.49
CA LYS A 725 4.49 -31.10 -24.20
C LYS A 725 5.40 -30.64 -25.36
N CYS A 726 6.42 -29.85 -25.07
CA CYS A 726 7.56 -29.68 -25.98
C CYS A 726 8.63 -30.72 -25.68
N THR A 727 8.94 -31.56 -26.65
CA THR A 727 10.05 -32.52 -26.61
C THR A 727 11.33 -31.88 -27.14
N LEU A 728 12.45 -32.09 -26.43
CA LEU A 728 13.80 -31.89 -26.97
C LEU A 728 14.42 -33.27 -27.19
N LYS A 729 14.81 -33.56 -28.43
CA LYS A 729 15.60 -34.76 -28.76
C LYS A 729 17.02 -34.58 -28.22
N GLY A 730 17.56 -35.62 -27.61
CA GLY A 730 19.00 -35.75 -27.40
C GLY A 730 19.61 -36.50 -28.58
N ASP A 731 20.58 -35.88 -29.25
CA ASP A 731 21.39 -36.56 -30.27
C ASP A 731 22.66 -37.15 -29.64
N LYS A 732 23.02 -38.35 -30.09
CA LYS A 732 24.22 -39.08 -29.67
C LYS A 732 25.46 -38.48 -30.32
N LEU A 733 26.60 -38.54 -29.62
CA LEU A 733 27.93 -38.41 -30.19
C LEU A 733 28.71 -39.70 -29.89
N ASP A 734 29.09 -40.42 -30.93
CA ASP A 734 29.92 -41.62 -30.85
C ASP A 734 31.38 -41.30 -31.22
N GLY A 735 32.32 -41.91 -30.47
CA GLY A 735 33.72 -42.11 -30.90
C GLY A 735 34.79 -41.27 -30.16
N PRO A 736 36.03 -41.78 -30.06
CA PRO A 736 36.34 -43.15 -29.61
C PRO A 736 37.34 -43.18 -28.43
N GLU A 737 37.58 -44.38 -27.91
CA GLU A 737 38.36 -44.67 -26.70
C GLU A 737 39.84 -44.22 -26.76
N ARG A 738 40.38 -43.79 -25.61
CA ARG A 738 41.69 -44.27 -25.14
C ARG A 738 41.84 -44.16 -23.61
N GLN A 739 42.45 -45.19 -23.05
CA GLN A 739 42.71 -45.38 -21.61
C GLN A 739 43.77 -44.39 -21.07
N VAL A 740 43.78 -44.17 -19.75
CA VAL A 740 44.89 -44.54 -18.82
C VAL A 740 44.47 -44.23 -17.35
N SER A 741 45.11 -44.94 -16.40
CA SER A 741 44.94 -44.96 -14.93
C SER A 741 44.69 -43.60 -14.24
N ALA A 742 43.89 -43.53 -13.16
CA ALA A 742 44.30 -43.73 -11.74
C ALA A 742 45.61 -42.99 -11.36
N THR A 743 45.71 -42.27 -10.23
CA THR A 743 45.43 -42.79 -8.87
C THR A 743 44.87 -41.76 -7.89
N VAL A 744 44.33 -42.27 -6.77
CA VAL A 744 44.06 -41.56 -5.51
C VAL A 744 45.36 -41.08 -4.86
N THR A 745 45.40 -39.83 -4.42
CA THR A 745 45.91 -39.39 -3.10
C THR A 745 45.45 -37.96 -2.81
#